data_AF-A0A497BV99-F1
#
_entry.id   AF-A0A497BV99-F1
#
_cell.length_a   1.000
_cell.length_b   1.000
_cell.length_c   1.000
_cell.angle_alpha   90.00
_cell.angle_beta   90.00
_cell.angle_gamma   90.00
#
_symmetry.space_group_name_H-M   'P 1'
#
loop_
_entity.id
_entity.type
_entity.pdbx_description
1 polymer ?
#
loop_
_entity_poly.entity_id
_entity_poly.type
_entity_poly.pdbx_seq_one_letter_code
_entity_poly.pdbx_strand_id
1 'polypeptide(L)'
;MGRPIIRAAAAVSIALLALAALAVGTRSAAPPKESGTDPICFWSAHGMICVERAAGLGAAEPDAEDLLTALLAGPTAEERAQGIRSAIPAGTALDKLQVQPGETVTVYLRMSPDALQSLDHETFEIIIEQIGWTLEPLGWRNLRVQTWDPSSDKFVPLSAFLPDIPAPRKETALVEQEPLLSHTSQPPAPGQGQPQGALSGKTVYVSAGHGWEWNGSAWRTQRPPYQDIIEDHNNAEAVNQYLLQYLWNAGAMIWPVRERDMNAAEMIIDNDGPLTDTGYFETGVWTTTASAGTGYSGSDYRWTETVTGTPTAAAVWTATLPADGEYAVYVWYRPATVDRPADAHYTVHHAGGDTTVTVDQQHHGITWHYIGSYGFQGGKVATVTLSNLSASAGKHVIADAVRFGGGFFDDLTGIGTTAPAAPDKPWWEVASFYYVQKMGMDKPPYGDVTARPIYARWEHAGTGDDAVYVSWHTNGYNGSARGTETYAHSGETLTRTQGSLTLCHTIHTEVVRDIRAGWDSLWTDRGEKTRNLGELRGLWDDDPATRMPGALIEIAFHDNPDDAAALKEPAFQLLAARAVYQGILHYFDPDGVELPEPPTHLAVQNTGGGQVRVSWQPSPTDTVGLVGDAATGYRVYTSTSGLGWSDGVSATGATVYTITGLADDQLLFVRVTAVNAGGESFPTEVLAARVGDTAGVLMVNGFDRLNSTMLISEDDPVGGSNLRMFLNQMNRYDYAIQHGEAITYPFDSSSNEAVQEGTINLDDYGVVDWILGEESVNEETLNGTEQSLLSSYLAGGGALFISGAEIGWDLDHLGSSYDRAFYTSTLRAEYAGDDAETYEVAPAAGSIFAGLGSFRFDAAGMYDADYPDQIAPTSGSTPTLTYSGGQGGTAAIQYQSEVTTCPRLVYFGFPFETIRPEQRYDVMARVMGFLAPCLPQSPSTRITSPAHL
;
A
#
# COMPACT_ATOMS: atom_id res chain seq x y z
N MET A 1 -1.07 60.12 54.30
CA MET A 1 -0.47 59.78 55.62
C MET A 1 -1.21 58.55 56.16
N GLY A 2 -0.54 57.64 56.87
CA GLY A 2 -1.23 56.56 57.62
C GLY A 2 -1.23 55.15 56.99
N ARG A 3 -0.05 54.52 56.90
CA ARG A 3 0.16 53.10 57.28
C ARG A 3 0.90 53.12 58.63
N PRO A 4 1.07 52.01 59.41
CA PRO A 4 0.88 50.58 59.10
C PRO A 4 -0.04 49.87 60.16
N ILE A 5 -0.28 48.54 60.22
CA ILE A 5 0.63 47.42 60.60
C ILE A 5 -0.11 46.05 60.47
N ILE A 6 0.52 45.06 59.80
CA ILE A 6 0.68 43.60 60.14
C ILE A 6 -0.59 42.82 60.58
N ARG A 7 -0.97 41.61 60.09
CA ARG A 7 -0.37 40.44 59.38
C ARG A 7 -1.49 39.83 58.49
N ALA A 8 -1.30 38.88 57.58
CA ALA A 8 -0.13 38.14 57.07
C ALA A 8 -0.32 37.93 55.53
N ALA A 9 0.46 37.05 54.88
CA ALA A 9 0.28 36.70 53.46
C ALA A 9 0.90 35.33 53.09
N ALA A 10 0.48 34.82 51.92
CA ALA A 10 1.03 33.70 51.14
C ALA A 10 0.88 32.26 51.69
N ALA A 11 0.03 31.45 51.00
CA ALA A 11 0.42 30.21 50.31
C ALA A 11 -0.74 29.18 50.11
N VAL A 12 -1.81 29.53 49.36
CA VAL A 12 -2.75 28.53 48.77
C VAL A 12 -3.29 29.05 47.44
N SER A 13 -2.51 29.02 46.36
CA SER A 13 -2.97 29.24 44.96
C SER A 13 -1.96 28.70 43.93
N ILE A 14 -1.37 27.53 44.18
CA ILE A 14 -0.61 26.73 43.21
C ILE A 14 -0.93 25.26 43.52
N ALA A 15 -2.04 24.75 42.99
CA ALA A 15 -2.49 23.37 43.26
C ALA A 15 -3.48 22.77 42.22
N LEU A 16 -4.06 23.58 41.33
CA LEU A 16 -5.14 23.14 40.40
C LEU A 16 -4.89 23.53 38.92
N LEU A 17 -3.67 23.97 38.60
CA LEU A 17 -3.21 24.30 37.24
C LEU A 17 -2.01 23.43 36.82
N ALA A 18 -1.89 22.24 37.43
CA ALA A 18 -0.79 21.29 37.22
C ALA A 18 -1.28 19.85 36.98
N LEU A 19 -2.57 19.65 36.67
CA LEU A 19 -3.18 18.34 36.41
C LEU A 19 -3.75 18.16 34.99
N ALA A 20 -3.57 19.14 34.09
CA ALA A 20 -3.98 19.07 32.68
C ALA A 20 -2.83 19.39 31.70
N ALA A 21 -1.58 19.38 32.19
CA ALA A 21 -0.37 19.59 31.39
C ALA A 21 0.70 18.51 31.71
N LEU A 22 0.22 17.31 32.04
CA LEU A 22 1.00 16.14 32.47
C LEU A 22 0.36 14.85 31.92
N ALA A 23 -0.10 14.92 30.67
CA ALA A 23 -0.41 13.76 29.82
C ALA A 23 0.58 13.63 28.63
N VAL A 24 1.51 14.57 28.49
CA VAL A 24 2.68 14.41 27.60
C VAL A 24 3.73 13.59 28.34
N GLY A 25 3.95 12.36 27.88
CA GLY A 25 5.19 11.63 28.12
C GLY A 25 5.55 11.36 29.59
N THR A 26 4.66 10.72 30.36
CA THR A 26 5.18 9.77 31.35
C THR A 26 5.80 8.61 30.59
N ARG A 27 7.07 8.77 30.19
CA ARG A 27 7.92 7.63 29.86
C ARG A 27 7.69 6.60 30.96
N SER A 28 7.23 5.41 30.56
CA SER A 28 7.69 4.21 31.25
C SER A 28 9.21 4.32 31.22
N ALA A 29 9.82 4.62 32.36
CA ALA A 29 11.22 4.27 32.52
C ALA A 29 11.25 2.76 32.29
N ALA A 30 12.01 2.31 31.29
CA ALA A 30 12.20 0.89 31.04
C ALA A 30 12.41 0.20 32.41
N PRO A 31 11.68 -0.88 32.72
CA PRO A 31 11.75 -1.50 34.03
C PRO A 31 13.23 -1.73 34.37
N PRO A 32 13.72 -1.26 35.52
CA PRO A 32 15.14 -1.24 35.81
C PRO A 32 15.68 -2.67 35.72
N LYS A 33 16.58 -2.92 34.75
CA LYS A 33 17.04 -4.26 34.30
C LYS A 33 16.96 -5.28 35.43
N GLU A 34 15.91 -6.10 35.44
CA GLU A 34 15.63 -6.98 36.58
C GLU A 34 16.65 -8.12 36.63
N SER A 35 17.68 -7.92 37.45
CA SER A 35 18.76 -8.87 37.72
C SER A 35 19.76 -9.08 36.57
N GLY A 36 20.87 -9.75 36.90
CA GLY A 36 21.97 -10.03 35.96
C GLY A 36 21.68 -11.23 35.08
N THR A 37 20.65 -11.13 34.25
CA THR A 37 20.38 -12.05 33.14
C THR A 37 20.74 -11.40 31.82
N ASP A 38 21.09 -12.24 30.84
CA ASP A 38 21.32 -11.84 29.46
C ASP A 38 20.60 -12.85 28.53
N PRO A 39 20.15 -12.38 27.35
CA PRO A 39 19.35 -13.17 26.42
C PRO A 39 20.19 -14.21 25.66
N ILE A 40 19.75 -15.47 25.70
CA ILE A 40 20.31 -16.57 24.88
C ILE A 40 19.24 -17.01 23.87
N CYS A 41 19.56 -17.01 22.58
CA CYS A 41 18.55 -17.10 21.54
C CYS A 41 18.54 -18.46 20.80
N PHE A 42 17.34 -19.03 20.73
CA PHE A 42 17.03 -20.37 20.24
C PHE A 42 15.92 -20.31 19.18
N TRP A 43 15.50 -21.47 18.68
CA TRP A 43 14.43 -21.60 17.69
C TRP A 43 13.18 -22.25 18.31
N SER A 44 12.01 -21.83 17.85
CA SER A 44 10.70 -22.33 18.30
C SER A 44 9.85 -22.84 17.12
N ALA A 45 8.55 -23.08 17.35
CA ALA A 45 7.60 -23.32 16.24
C ALA A 45 7.20 -22.04 15.49
N HIS A 46 7.60 -20.86 15.99
CA HIS A 46 7.26 -19.52 15.49
C HIS A 46 8.54 -18.67 15.27
N GLY A 47 9.59 -19.29 14.72
CA GLY A 47 10.87 -18.63 14.48
C GLY A 47 11.75 -18.47 15.72
N MET A 48 12.61 -17.45 15.69
CA MET A 48 13.56 -17.10 16.74
C MET A 48 12.89 -16.74 18.07
N ILE A 49 13.52 -17.13 19.18
CA ILE A 49 13.10 -16.76 20.54
C ILE A 49 14.31 -16.63 21.47
N CYS A 50 14.39 -15.53 22.24
CA CYS A 50 15.42 -15.35 23.26
C CYS A 50 14.88 -15.69 24.65
N VAL A 51 15.68 -16.41 25.46
CA VAL A 51 15.38 -16.72 26.86
C VAL A 51 16.40 -16.05 27.77
N GLU A 52 15.90 -15.37 28.80
CA GLU A 52 16.74 -14.75 29.83
C GLU A 52 17.40 -15.81 30.71
N ARG A 53 18.73 -15.83 30.73
CA ARG A 53 19.51 -16.73 31.60
C ARG A 53 20.44 -15.92 32.49
N ALA A 54 20.57 -16.34 33.75
CA ALA A 54 21.45 -15.69 34.70
C ALA A 54 22.91 -15.87 34.24
N ALA A 55 23.54 -14.78 33.79
CA ALA A 55 24.95 -14.77 33.47
C ALA A 55 25.75 -14.98 34.77
N GLY A 56 26.68 -15.94 34.74
CA GLY A 56 27.57 -16.16 35.86
C GLY A 56 28.54 -14.99 35.99
N LEU A 57 28.50 -14.29 37.13
CA LEU A 57 29.55 -13.37 37.64
C LEU A 57 29.52 -11.90 37.17
N GLY A 58 28.73 -11.07 37.85
CA GLY A 58 29.24 -9.88 38.58
C GLY A 58 29.96 -8.75 37.83
N ALA A 59 29.98 -8.72 36.49
CA ALA A 59 30.50 -7.64 35.68
C ALA A 59 29.39 -6.65 35.25
N ALA A 60 29.79 -5.50 34.71
CA ALA A 60 28.85 -4.46 34.24
C ALA A 60 28.46 -4.60 32.75
N GLU A 61 29.12 -5.51 32.04
CA GLU A 61 28.95 -5.83 30.61
C GLU A 61 28.87 -7.37 30.50
N PRO A 62 28.06 -7.93 29.58
CA PRO A 62 27.98 -9.38 29.38
C PRO A 62 29.28 -9.94 28.76
N ASP A 63 29.79 -11.07 29.28
CA ASP A 63 30.89 -11.77 28.62
C ASP A 63 30.35 -12.59 27.44
N ALA A 64 30.72 -12.17 26.23
CA ALA A 64 30.27 -12.79 25.00
C ALA A 64 30.74 -14.25 24.84
N GLU A 65 31.84 -14.66 25.49
CA GLU A 65 32.25 -16.08 25.51
C GLU A 65 31.32 -16.91 26.41
N ASP A 66 30.81 -16.35 27.51
CA ASP A 66 29.81 -17.00 28.36
C ASP A 66 28.44 -17.10 27.68
N LEU A 67 28.00 -16.05 26.96
CA LEU A 67 26.76 -16.09 26.17
C LEU A 67 26.80 -17.21 25.12
N LEU A 68 27.89 -17.29 24.36
CA LEU A 68 28.06 -18.36 23.37
C LEU A 68 28.19 -19.73 24.03
N THR A 69 28.86 -19.83 25.18
CA THR A 69 28.94 -21.09 25.93
C THR A 69 27.55 -21.55 26.40
N ALA A 70 26.70 -20.64 26.85
CA ALA A 70 25.31 -20.92 27.23
C ALA A 70 24.43 -21.31 26.03
N LEU A 71 24.63 -20.68 24.87
CA LEU A 71 23.97 -21.03 23.61
C LEU A 71 24.36 -22.44 23.14
N LEU A 72 25.66 -22.76 23.14
CA LEU A 72 26.20 -24.04 22.71
C LEU A 72 25.85 -25.21 23.65
N ALA A 73 25.58 -24.92 24.92
CA ALA A 73 24.99 -25.90 25.85
C ALA A 73 23.55 -26.31 25.46
N GLY A 74 22.89 -25.52 24.59
CA GLY A 74 21.54 -25.77 24.09
C GLY A 74 20.44 -25.38 25.08
N PRO A 75 19.17 -25.65 24.72
CA PRO A 75 18.04 -25.39 25.60
C PRO A 75 18.05 -26.26 26.87
N THR A 76 17.41 -25.81 27.94
CA THR A 76 17.19 -26.58 29.18
C THR A 76 16.15 -27.71 28.97
N ALA A 77 15.90 -28.52 30.00
CA ALA A 77 14.85 -29.56 29.90
C ALA A 77 13.46 -28.94 29.87
N GLU A 78 13.29 -27.84 30.60
CA GLU A 78 12.09 -27.01 30.71
C GLU A 78 11.81 -26.27 29.40
N GLU A 79 12.82 -25.60 28.82
CA GLU A 79 12.71 -24.95 27.51
C GLU A 79 12.38 -25.95 26.39
N ARG A 80 13.00 -27.14 26.38
CA ARG A 80 12.64 -28.22 25.43
C ARG A 80 11.20 -28.69 25.61
N ALA A 81 10.68 -28.73 26.84
CA ALA A 81 9.29 -29.09 27.09
C ALA A 81 8.29 -28.03 26.58
N GLN A 82 8.75 -26.80 26.32
CA GLN A 82 8.00 -25.73 25.65
C GLN A 82 8.19 -25.75 24.11
N GLY A 83 8.94 -26.71 23.56
CA GLY A 83 9.21 -26.81 22.13
C GLY A 83 10.42 -26.02 21.63
N ILE A 84 11.19 -25.39 22.54
CA ILE A 84 12.40 -24.64 22.18
C ILE A 84 13.52 -25.62 21.81
N ARG A 85 14.17 -25.37 20.67
CA ARG A 85 15.25 -26.19 20.09
C ARG A 85 16.43 -25.32 19.66
N SER A 86 17.60 -25.92 19.47
CA SER A 86 18.73 -25.28 18.81
C SER A 86 19.01 -25.99 17.49
N ALA A 87 19.24 -25.25 16.41
CA ALA A 87 19.77 -25.79 15.17
C ALA A 87 21.28 -26.09 15.29
N ILE A 88 21.97 -25.46 16.25
CA ILE A 88 23.39 -25.73 16.49
C ILE A 88 23.57 -27.18 17.00
N PRO A 89 24.32 -28.04 16.28
CA PRO A 89 24.44 -29.45 16.62
C PRO A 89 25.07 -29.70 17.99
N ALA A 90 24.50 -30.63 18.74
CA ALA A 90 24.96 -30.97 20.10
C ALA A 90 26.41 -31.48 20.09
N GLY A 91 27.23 -30.96 21.01
CA GLY A 91 28.67 -31.23 21.08
C GLY A 91 29.53 -30.25 20.26
N THR A 92 28.93 -29.27 19.59
CA THR A 92 29.66 -28.11 19.04
C THR A 92 30.30 -27.32 20.19
N ALA A 93 31.58 -26.97 20.05
CA ALA A 93 32.33 -26.21 21.05
C ALA A 93 32.83 -24.87 20.49
N LEU A 94 32.92 -23.83 21.32
CA LEU A 94 33.62 -22.59 21.01
C LEU A 94 35.14 -22.86 21.07
N ASP A 95 35.88 -22.52 20.01
CA ASP A 95 37.35 -22.55 20.00
C ASP A 95 37.93 -21.23 20.51
N LYS A 96 37.35 -20.12 20.04
CA LYS A 96 37.68 -18.74 20.42
C LYS A 96 36.61 -17.77 19.91
N LEU A 97 36.51 -16.62 20.56
CA LEU A 97 35.81 -15.46 20.03
C LEU A 97 36.80 -14.37 19.61
N GLN A 98 36.49 -13.62 18.56
CA GLN A 98 37.19 -12.38 18.22
C GLN A 98 36.18 -11.25 18.09
N VAL A 99 36.16 -10.37 19.10
CA VAL A 99 35.33 -9.16 19.13
C VAL A 99 36.18 -7.95 18.77
N GLN A 100 35.79 -7.24 17.71
CA GLN A 100 36.12 -5.84 17.47
C GLN A 100 34.85 -5.04 17.79
N PRO A 101 34.73 -4.43 18.99
CA PRO A 101 33.48 -3.82 19.44
C PRO A 101 32.94 -2.78 18.45
N GLY A 102 31.65 -2.84 18.14
CA GLY A 102 31.02 -1.95 17.15
C GLY A 102 31.40 -2.22 15.68
N GLU A 103 32.29 -3.17 15.40
CA GLU A 103 32.77 -3.48 14.04
C GLU A 103 32.52 -4.95 13.69
N THR A 104 33.50 -5.83 13.90
CA THR A 104 33.44 -7.25 13.47
C THR A 104 33.44 -8.19 14.66
N VAL A 105 32.49 -9.12 14.68
CA VAL A 105 32.52 -10.28 15.59
C VAL A 105 32.72 -11.55 14.76
N THR A 106 33.81 -12.27 15.04
CA THR A 106 34.09 -13.58 14.43
C THR A 106 34.04 -14.67 15.47
N VAL A 107 33.05 -15.56 15.34
CA VAL A 107 32.85 -16.74 16.18
C VAL A 107 33.55 -17.93 15.54
N TYR A 108 34.40 -18.64 16.29
CA TYR A 108 35.11 -19.82 15.80
C TYR A 108 34.64 -21.07 16.53
N LEU A 109 34.02 -21.99 15.81
CA LEU A 109 33.40 -23.21 16.33
C LEU A 109 34.18 -24.47 15.96
N ARG A 110 34.02 -25.53 16.75
CA ARG A 110 34.38 -26.90 16.41
C ARG A 110 33.12 -27.75 16.36
N MET A 111 32.66 -28.03 15.14
CA MET A 111 31.56 -28.94 14.86
C MET A 111 32.10 -30.33 14.51
N SER A 112 31.29 -31.39 14.64
CA SER A 112 31.68 -32.72 14.20
C SER A 112 31.66 -32.82 12.65
N PRO A 113 32.51 -33.68 12.04
CA PRO A 113 32.47 -33.89 10.59
C PRO A 113 31.09 -34.32 10.08
N ASP A 114 30.39 -35.19 10.81
CA ASP A 114 29.03 -35.64 10.46
C ASP A 114 28.03 -34.48 10.43
N ALA A 115 28.12 -33.55 11.40
CA ALA A 115 27.25 -32.38 11.47
C ALA A 115 27.54 -31.33 10.39
N LEU A 116 28.80 -31.23 9.94
CA LEU A 116 29.18 -30.42 8.78
C LEU A 116 28.73 -31.06 7.47
N GLN A 117 28.76 -32.39 7.37
CA GLN A 117 28.28 -33.12 6.20
C GLN A 117 26.75 -33.08 6.04
N SER A 118 26.01 -32.91 7.14
CA SER A 118 24.55 -32.81 7.14
C SER A 118 24.02 -31.38 7.17
N LEU A 119 24.86 -30.37 6.93
CA LEU A 119 24.45 -28.97 6.96
C LEU A 119 23.70 -28.59 5.67
N ASP A 120 22.48 -28.08 5.82
CA ASP A 120 21.70 -27.48 4.73
C ASP A 120 21.51 -25.96 4.94
N HIS A 121 20.92 -25.29 3.94
CA HIS A 121 20.75 -23.83 3.98
C HIS A 121 19.82 -23.37 5.11
N GLU A 122 18.70 -24.07 5.33
CA GLU A 122 17.72 -23.71 6.37
C GLU A 122 18.34 -23.82 7.77
N THR A 123 19.02 -24.93 8.06
CA THR A 123 19.74 -25.14 9.32
C THR A 123 20.85 -24.10 9.49
N PHE A 124 21.55 -23.75 8.41
CA PHE A 124 22.58 -22.71 8.44
C PHE A 124 22.02 -21.32 8.77
N GLU A 125 20.95 -20.86 8.11
CA GLU A 125 20.36 -19.54 8.41
C GLU A 125 19.96 -19.45 9.89
N ILE A 126 19.30 -20.49 10.42
CA ILE A 126 18.92 -20.56 11.84
C ILE A 126 20.16 -20.51 12.75
N ILE A 127 21.26 -21.20 12.42
CA ILE A 127 22.51 -21.12 13.20
C ILE A 127 23.09 -19.69 13.19
N ILE A 128 23.08 -19.01 12.04
CA ILE A 128 23.58 -17.64 11.92
C ILE A 128 22.69 -16.66 12.71
N GLU A 129 21.37 -16.81 12.65
CA GLU A 129 20.43 -16.01 13.44
C GLU A 129 20.59 -16.23 14.94
N GLN A 130 20.60 -17.49 15.40
CA GLN A 130 20.79 -17.83 16.82
C GLN A 130 22.07 -17.20 17.40
N ILE A 131 23.19 -17.30 16.66
CA ILE A 131 24.46 -16.69 17.07
C ILE A 131 24.38 -15.16 17.03
N GLY A 132 23.83 -14.59 15.95
CA GLY A 132 23.75 -13.14 15.78
C GLY A 132 22.87 -12.45 16.83
N TRP A 133 21.70 -13.01 17.11
CA TRP A 133 20.77 -12.50 18.14
C TRP A 133 21.34 -12.65 19.56
N THR A 134 21.97 -13.78 19.87
CA THR A 134 22.65 -13.97 21.17
C THR A 134 23.79 -12.96 21.36
N LEU A 135 24.38 -12.46 20.27
CA LEU A 135 25.46 -11.46 20.28
C LEU A 135 25.00 -10.03 20.01
N GLU A 136 23.72 -9.78 19.73
CA GLU A 136 23.18 -8.43 19.44
C GLU A 136 23.49 -7.38 20.52
N PRO A 137 23.59 -7.70 21.83
CA PRO A 137 24.01 -6.73 22.86
C PRO A 137 25.41 -6.13 22.63
N LEU A 138 26.24 -6.71 21.77
CA LEU A 138 27.56 -6.18 21.40
C LEU A 138 27.52 -5.06 20.35
N GLY A 139 26.36 -4.78 19.75
CA GLY A 139 26.19 -3.74 18.71
C GLY A 139 27.09 -3.95 17.49
N TRP A 140 27.25 -5.21 17.05
CA TRP A 140 28.17 -5.58 15.98
C TRP A 140 27.67 -5.13 14.59
N ARG A 141 28.60 -4.87 13.65
CA ARG A 141 28.28 -4.50 12.25
C ARG A 141 28.61 -5.57 11.22
N ASN A 142 29.52 -6.50 11.52
CA ASN A 142 29.92 -7.60 10.64
C ASN A 142 29.99 -8.88 11.47
N LEU A 143 29.03 -9.79 11.27
CA LEU A 143 29.03 -11.10 11.92
C LEU A 143 29.63 -12.16 11.00
N ARG A 144 30.59 -12.90 11.53
CA ARG A 144 31.26 -14.01 10.85
C ARG A 144 31.23 -15.27 11.71
N VAL A 145 30.82 -16.39 11.14
CA VAL A 145 30.78 -17.68 11.83
C VAL A 145 31.67 -18.66 11.07
N GLN A 146 32.74 -19.09 11.72
CA GLN A 146 33.74 -20.00 11.17
C GLN A 146 33.73 -21.33 11.92
N THR A 147 34.09 -22.40 11.23
CA THR A 147 34.25 -23.73 11.81
C THR A 147 35.59 -24.34 11.39
N TRP A 148 36.09 -25.27 12.19
CA TRP A 148 37.35 -25.95 11.91
C TRP A 148 37.17 -27.02 10.82
N ASP A 149 37.83 -26.84 9.69
CA ASP A 149 37.92 -27.84 8.62
C ASP A 149 39.11 -28.80 8.88
N PRO A 150 38.85 -30.08 9.19
CA PRO A 150 39.90 -31.07 9.40
C PRO A 150 40.64 -31.47 8.11
N SER A 151 40.14 -31.10 6.92
CA SER A 151 40.77 -31.43 5.63
C SER A 151 41.82 -30.40 5.21
N SER A 152 41.60 -29.11 5.47
CA SER A 152 42.56 -28.02 5.20
C SER A 152 43.38 -27.56 6.41
N ASP A 153 43.13 -28.11 7.60
CA ASP A 153 43.80 -27.79 8.88
C ASP A 153 43.66 -26.31 9.28
N LYS A 154 42.48 -25.74 9.02
CA LYS A 154 42.19 -24.30 9.16
C LYS A 154 40.74 -24.04 9.59
N PHE A 155 40.51 -22.82 10.08
CA PHE A 155 39.15 -22.28 10.16
C PHE A 155 38.72 -21.72 8.81
N VAL A 156 37.49 -22.05 8.42
CA VAL A 156 36.80 -21.57 7.20
C VAL A 156 35.39 -21.10 7.59
N PRO A 157 34.71 -20.26 6.79
CA PRO A 157 33.32 -19.91 7.05
C PRO A 157 32.45 -21.16 7.15
N LEU A 158 31.47 -21.17 8.05
CA LEU A 158 30.54 -22.29 8.21
C LEU A 158 29.79 -22.60 6.90
N SER A 159 29.50 -21.57 6.10
CA SER A 159 28.87 -21.69 4.79
C SER A 159 29.72 -22.43 3.74
N ALA A 160 31.02 -22.66 3.98
CA ALA A 160 31.86 -23.47 3.10
C ALA A 160 31.51 -24.98 3.11
N PHE A 161 30.63 -25.40 4.02
CA PHE A 161 30.08 -26.75 4.10
C PHE A 161 28.65 -26.86 3.58
N LEU A 162 28.04 -25.76 3.14
CA LEU A 162 26.75 -25.80 2.48
C LEU A 162 26.84 -26.58 1.16
N PRO A 163 25.79 -27.31 0.75
CA PRO A 163 25.68 -27.77 -0.61
C PRO A 163 25.61 -26.56 -1.56
N ASP A 164 25.93 -26.79 -2.84
CA ASP A 164 25.64 -25.79 -3.86
C ASP A 164 24.11 -25.56 -3.94
N ILE A 165 23.71 -24.32 -4.28
CA ILE A 165 22.34 -24.02 -4.70
C ILE A 165 22.31 -24.11 -6.23
N PRO A 166 21.66 -25.12 -6.82
CA PRO A 166 21.38 -25.10 -8.25
C PRO A 166 20.42 -23.94 -8.52
N ALA A 167 20.94 -22.84 -9.06
CA ALA A 167 20.10 -21.80 -9.64
C ALA A 167 19.55 -22.35 -10.97
N PRO A 168 18.23 -22.57 -11.12
CA PRO A 168 17.68 -22.87 -12.43
C PRO A 168 18.05 -21.73 -13.38
N ARG A 169 18.30 -22.06 -14.65
CA ARG A 169 18.42 -21.06 -15.71
C ARG A 169 17.14 -21.10 -16.52
N LYS A 170 16.52 -19.94 -16.67
CA LYS A 170 15.35 -19.77 -17.52
C LYS A 170 15.71 -20.16 -18.96
N GLU A 171 14.78 -20.83 -19.66
CA GLU A 171 15.04 -21.27 -21.03
C GLU A 171 15.05 -20.05 -21.98
N THR A 172 16.23 -19.45 -22.16
CA THR A 172 16.44 -18.33 -23.07
C THR A 172 17.00 -18.81 -24.41
N ALA A 173 16.50 -18.25 -25.51
CA ALA A 173 17.12 -18.41 -26.81
C ALA A 173 18.41 -17.55 -26.87
N LEU A 174 19.50 -18.10 -26.34
CA LEU A 174 20.78 -17.40 -26.14
C LEU A 174 21.45 -16.97 -27.45
N VAL A 175 21.58 -15.66 -27.66
CA VAL A 175 22.69 -15.02 -28.38
C VAL A 175 22.99 -13.69 -27.67
N GLU A 176 24.25 -13.41 -27.36
CA GLU A 176 24.68 -12.11 -26.82
C GLU A 176 24.47 -10.99 -27.85
N GLN A 177 23.67 -9.96 -27.51
CA GLN A 177 23.79 -8.64 -28.13
C GLN A 177 23.28 -7.54 -27.19
N GLU A 178 23.92 -6.37 -27.23
CA GLU A 178 23.69 -5.29 -26.27
C GLU A 178 22.37 -4.53 -26.54
N PRO A 179 21.60 -4.17 -25.49
CA PRO A 179 20.40 -3.38 -25.65
C PRO A 179 20.73 -1.89 -25.83
N LEU A 180 20.22 -1.33 -26.92
CA LEU A 180 19.98 0.11 -27.07
C LEU A 180 18.69 0.26 -27.86
N LEU A 181 17.63 0.79 -27.25
CA LEU A 181 16.63 1.61 -27.93
C LEU A 181 15.77 2.41 -26.94
N SER A 182 15.11 3.43 -27.47
CA SER A 182 14.46 4.51 -26.74
C SER A 182 12.96 4.30 -26.57
N HIS A 183 12.43 4.57 -25.38
CA HIS A 183 10.99 4.73 -25.15
C HIS A 183 10.59 6.21 -25.14
N THR A 184 9.37 6.53 -25.57
CA THR A 184 8.80 7.89 -25.49
C THR A 184 7.39 7.89 -24.89
N SER A 185 7.21 8.74 -23.87
CA SER A 185 5.96 9.36 -23.37
C SER A 185 4.87 8.51 -22.67
N GLN A 186 5.04 8.30 -21.36
CA GLN A 186 4.14 8.70 -20.24
C GLN A 186 2.63 8.94 -20.51
N PRO A 187 1.71 8.10 -19.96
CA PRO A 187 0.89 8.42 -18.73
C PRO A 187 0.79 7.31 -17.65
N PRO A 188 0.56 7.66 -16.37
CA PRO A 188 0.18 6.78 -15.26
C PRO A 188 -0.95 7.25 -14.31
N ALA A 189 -1.80 6.28 -14.00
CA ALA A 189 -2.43 5.99 -12.72
C ALA A 189 -3.00 4.56 -12.88
N PRO A 190 -3.59 3.91 -11.86
CA PRO A 190 -4.25 2.64 -12.11
C PRO A 190 -5.34 2.79 -13.20
N GLY A 191 -5.24 1.96 -14.24
CA GLY A 191 -5.98 2.08 -15.50
C GLY A 191 -5.12 2.37 -16.73
N GLN A 192 -3.78 2.46 -16.63
CA GLN A 192 -2.93 3.03 -17.69
C GLN A 192 -1.58 2.30 -17.87
N GLY A 193 -0.79 2.75 -18.85
CA GLY A 193 0.54 2.21 -19.15
C GLY A 193 1.62 2.60 -18.13
N GLN A 194 2.85 2.12 -18.37
CA GLN A 194 3.97 2.44 -17.49
C GLN A 194 4.49 3.87 -17.73
N PRO A 195 4.75 4.66 -16.67
CA PRO A 195 5.36 5.96 -16.80
C PRO A 195 6.85 5.93 -17.10
N GLN A 196 7.40 7.09 -17.43
CA GLN A 196 8.83 7.33 -17.61
C GLN A 196 9.34 8.31 -16.56
N GLY A 197 10.46 7.98 -15.93
CA GLY A 197 11.05 8.78 -14.88
C GLY A 197 12.54 8.48 -14.71
N ALA A 198 13.12 8.85 -13.58
CA ALA A 198 14.54 8.69 -13.34
C ALA A 198 14.99 7.22 -13.18
N LEU A 199 14.05 6.28 -12.99
CA LEU A 199 14.30 4.84 -13.00
C LEU A 199 13.93 4.15 -14.33
N SER A 200 13.61 4.90 -15.39
CA SER A 200 13.35 4.30 -16.71
C SER A 200 14.54 3.49 -17.24
N GLY A 201 14.27 2.24 -17.61
CA GLY A 201 15.29 1.29 -18.05
C GLY A 201 16.09 0.66 -16.90
N LYS A 202 15.64 0.81 -15.64
CA LYS A 202 16.15 0.06 -14.48
C LYS A 202 15.19 -1.07 -14.13
N THR A 203 15.73 -2.16 -13.59
CA THR A 203 14.95 -3.28 -13.07
C THR A 203 15.13 -3.39 -11.55
N VAL A 204 14.03 -3.51 -10.81
CA VAL A 204 14.05 -3.67 -9.35
C VAL A 204 13.35 -4.98 -8.98
N TYR A 205 14.09 -5.91 -8.41
CA TYR A 205 13.56 -7.12 -7.78
C TYR A 205 13.22 -6.80 -6.33
N VAL A 206 11.97 -7.02 -5.92
CA VAL A 206 11.47 -6.59 -4.59
C VAL A 206 11.03 -7.80 -3.77
N SER A 207 11.52 -7.87 -2.53
CA SER A 207 11.09 -8.82 -1.50
C SER A 207 10.40 -8.09 -0.36
N ALA A 208 9.32 -8.68 0.15
CA ALA A 208 8.44 -8.14 1.18
C ALA A 208 8.37 -9.06 2.41
N GLY A 209 9.49 -9.67 2.79
CA GLY A 209 9.53 -10.66 3.86
C GLY A 209 8.95 -12.03 3.48
N HIS A 210 8.48 -12.79 4.48
CA HIS A 210 8.05 -14.18 4.31
C HIS A 210 6.60 -14.26 3.80
N GLY A 211 5.67 -14.76 4.62
CA GLY A 211 4.31 -15.10 4.20
C GLY A 211 3.93 -16.51 4.66
N TRP A 212 2.77 -16.99 4.21
CA TRP A 212 2.30 -18.33 4.56
C TRP A 212 3.22 -19.43 3.99
N GLU A 213 3.86 -20.19 4.88
CA GLU A 213 4.74 -21.32 4.57
C GLU A 213 4.36 -22.58 5.36
N TRP A 214 4.54 -23.75 4.74
CA TRP A 214 4.36 -25.04 5.39
C TRP A 214 5.61 -25.41 6.22
N ASN A 215 5.52 -25.33 7.54
CA ASN A 215 6.65 -25.60 8.45
C ASN A 215 6.97 -27.10 8.67
N GLY A 216 6.47 -27.97 7.80
CA GLY A 216 6.52 -29.44 7.95
C GLY A 216 5.34 -30.04 8.75
N SER A 217 4.52 -29.21 9.39
CA SER A 217 3.38 -29.68 10.22
C SER A 217 2.10 -28.85 10.13
N ALA A 218 2.22 -27.55 9.81
CA ALA A 218 1.11 -26.62 9.60
C ALA A 218 1.55 -25.49 8.66
N TRP A 219 0.59 -24.89 7.96
CA TRP A 219 0.75 -23.59 7.32
C TRP A 219 0.82 -22.50 8.39
N ARG A 220 1.82 -21.61 8.34
CA ARG A 220 2.00 -20.48 9.26
C ARG A 220 2.77 -19.35 8.55
N THR A 221 2.61 -18.12 9.01
CA THR A 221 3.59 -17.05 8.84
C THR A 221 4.86 -17.36 9.65
N GLN A 222 5.98 -16.66 9.41
CA GLN A 222 7.23 -16.93 10.15
C GLN A 222 7.03 -16.72 11.66
N ARG A 223 6.30 -15.65 12.00
CA ARG A 223 6.09 -15.14 13.36
C ARG A 223 4.59 -15.03 13.68
N PRO A 224 4.21 -15.10 14.97
CA PRO A 224 2.85 -14.82 15.41
C PRO A 224 2.60 -13.30 15.45
N PRO A 225 1.37 -12.83 15.73
CA PRO A 225 1.11 -11.43 16.00
C PRO A 225 1.98 -10.89 17.15
N TYR A 226 2.70 -9.82 16.87
CA TYR A 226 3.43 -9.01 17.85
C TYR A 226 2.83 -7.61 17.84
N GLN A 227 2.47 -7.09 19.02
CA GLN A 227 1.79 -5.79 19.15
C GLN A 227 0.59 -5.67 18.18
N ASP A 228 -0.20 -6.73 18.05
CA ASP A 228 -1.36 -6.86 17.16
C ASP A 228 -1.09 -6.81 15.64
N ILE A 229 0.17 -6.88 15.18
CA ILE A 229 0.53 -7.01 13.76
C ILE A 229 1.34 -8.28 13.46
N ILE A 230 1.19 -8.81 12.25
CA ILE A 230 2.06 -9.87 11.71
C ILE A 230 3.06 -9.25 10.72
N GLU A 231 4.37 -9.45 10.96
CA GLU A 231 5.48 -8.99 10.10
C GLU A 231 5.19 -9.20 8.60
N ASP A 232 4.88 -10.44 8.24
CA ASP A 232 4.77 -10.89 6.85
C ASP A 232 3.58 -10.29 6.08
N HIS A 233 2.56 -9.84 6.81
CA HIS A 233 1.40 -9.14 6.27
C HIS A 233 1.71 -7.65 6.17
N ASN A 234 2.17 -7.02 7.25
CA ASN A 234 2.50 -5.59 7.31
C ASN A 234 3.58 -5.19 6.28
N ASN A 235 4.62 -6.00 6.11
CA ASN A 235 5.65 -5.78 5.08
C ASN A 235 5.05 -5.80 3.67
N ALA A 236 4.15 -6.74 3.38
CA ALA A 236 3.52 -6.85 2.06
C ALA A 236 2.48 -5.76 1.80
N GLU A 237 1.72 -5.36 2.82
CA GLU A 237 0.77 -4.25 2.77
C GLU A 237 1.49 -2.93 2.44
N ALA A 238 2.62 -2.64 3.10
CA ALA A 238 3.43 -1.46 2.81
C ALA A 238 4.10 -1.51 1.42
N VAL A 239 4.67 -2.67 1.05
CA VAL A 239 5.35 -2.82 -0.25
C VAL A 239 4.37 -2.73 -1.41
N ASN A 240 3.27 -3.47 -1.37
CA ASN A 240 2.33 -3.57 -2.50
C ASN A 240 1.56 -2.26 -2.73
N GLN A 241 1.17 -1.55 -1.67
CA GLN A 241 0.36 -0.33 -1.78
C GLN A 241 1.19 0.94 -1.99
N TYR A 242 2.46 0.98 -1.55
CA TYR A 242 3.32 2.16 -1.69
C TYR A 242 4.59 1.92 -2.51
N LEU A 243 5.50 1.04 -2.09
CA LEU A 243 6.83 0.93 -2.70
C LEU A 243 6.78 0.50 -4.17
N LEU A 244 5.96 -0.51 -4.50
CA LEU A 244 5.80 -0.94 -5.90
C LEU A 244 5.23 0.19 -6.77
N GLN A 245 4.35 1.04 -6.22
CA GLN A 245 3.77 2.16 -6.96
C GLN A 245 4.77 3.32 -7.15
N TYR A 246 5.58 3.67 -6.14
CA TYR A 246 6.68 4.64 -6.29
C TYR A 246 7.67 4.22 -7.37
N LEU A 247 8.13 2.96 -7.31
CA LEU A 247 9.05 2.41 -8.32
C LEU A 247 8.42 2.39 -9.71
N TRP A 248 7.13 2.05 -9.82
CA TRP A 248 6.41 2.02 -11.09
C TRP A 248 6.33 3.42 -11.66
N ASN A 249 5.95 4.40 -10.83
CA ASN A 249 5.83 5.82 -11.15
C ASN A 249 7.14 6.48 -11.58
N ALA A 250 8.27 6.02 -11.05
CA ALA A 250 9.61 6.40 -11.49
C ALA A 250 10.06 5.72 -12.82
N GLY A 251 9.25 4.80 -13.35
CA GLY A 251 9.49 4.08 -14.60
C GLY A 251 10.36 2.82 -14.47
N ALA A 252 10.58 2.28 -13.27
CA ALA A 252 11.32 1.04 -13.08
C ALA A 252 10.49 -0.18 -13.50
N MET A 253 11.09 -1.14 -14.21
CA MET A 253 10.50 -2.48 -14.34
C MET A 253 10.63 -3.21 -13.01
N ILE A 254 9.55 -3.81 -12.50
CA ILE A 254 9.54 -4.37 -11.14
C ILE A 254 9.11 -5.83 -11.15
N TRP A 255 9.91 -6.65 -10.47
CA TRP A 255 9.66 -8.07 -10.28
C TRP A 255 9.56 -8.38 -8.78
N PRO A 256 8.34 -8.40 -8.21
CA PRO A 256 8.16 -8.82 -6.84
C PRO A 256 8.33 -10.36 -6.73
N VAL A 257 8.87 -10.84 -5.61
CA VAL A 257 9.01 -12.28 -5.33
C VAL A 257 7.78 -12.90 -4.63
N ARG A 258 6.74 -12.09 -4.40
CA ARG A 258 5.38 -12.43 -3.95
C ARG A 258 4.38 -11.75 -4.89
N GLU A 259 3.11 -12.14 -4.87
CA GLU A 259 2.07 -11.49 -5.68
C GLU A 259 1.85 -10.03 -5.22
N ARG A 260 1.65 -9.14 -6.19
CA ARG A 260 1.43 -7.70 -5.94
C ARG A 260 -0.05 -7.35 -5.86
N ASP A 261 -0.88 -8.06 -6.60
CA ASP A 261 -2.31 -7.79 -6.64
C ASP A 261 -2.99 -8.38 -5.42
N MET A 262 -3.54 -7.50 -4.59
CA MET A 262 -4.22 -7.87 -3.35
C MET A 262 -5.65 -8.39 -3.61
N ASN A 263 -6.12 -8.33 -4.87
CA ASN A 263 -7.38 -8.92 -5.30
C ASN A 263 -7.27 -10.46 -5.40
N ALA A 264 -8.03 -11.15 -4.56
CA ALA A 264 -8.06 -12.62 -4.47
C ALA A 264 -8.79 -13.31 -5.65
N ALA A 265 -9.44 -12.58 -6.54
CA ALA A 265 -9.98 -13.14 -7.78
C ALA A 265 -8.86 -13.40 -8.80
N GLU A 266 -8.98 -14.47 -9.60
CA GLU A 266 -8.08 -14.75 -10.73
C GLU A 266 -8.87 -15.31 -11.91
N MET A 267 -8.56 -14.83 -13.12
CA MET A 267 -9.06 -15.39 -14.38
C MET A 267 -7.88 -15.55 -15.34
N ILE A 268 -7.54 -16.79 -15.70
CA ILE A 268 -6.52 -17.12 -16.70
C ILE A 268 -7.20 -17.53 -18.01
N ILE A 269 -6.67 -17.03 -19.13
CA ILE A 269 -7.15 -17.28 -20.48
C ILE A 269 -5.97 -17.71 -21.33
N ASP A 270 -5.91 -19.01 -21.67
CA ASP A 270 -4.91 -19.58 -22.59
C ASP A 270 -5.48 -19.60 -24.03
N ASN A 271 -4.61 -19.61 -25.04
CA ASN A 271 -5.01 -19.59 -26.45
C ASN A 271 -5.66 -20.88 -26.94
N ASP A 272 -5.37 -22.04 -26.32
CA ASP A 272 -5.89 -23.36 -26.71
C ASP A 272 -6.69 -24.07 -25.60
N GLY A 273 -6.77 -23.49 -24.40
CA GLY A 273 -7.51 -23.99 -23.23
C GLY A 273 -8.58 -23.05 -22.66
N PRO A 274 -9.54 -22.52 -23.45
CA PRO A 274 -10.58 -21.64 -22.92
C PRO A 274 -11.47 -22.37 -21.89
N LEU A 275 -11.67 -21.71 -20.74
CA LEU A 275 -12.49 -22.17 -19.63
C LEU A 275 -13.93 -21.64 -19.76
N THR A 276 -14.79 -22.00 -18.81
CA THR A 276 -16.10 -21.33 -18.67
C THR A 276 -15.88 -19.83 -18.45
N ASP A 277 -16.70 -19.00 -19.10
CA ASP A 277 -16.67 -17.53 -19.02
C ASP A 277 -15.37 -16.84 -19.49
N THR A 278 -14.46 -17.58 -20.14
CA THR A 278 -13.32 -17.05 -20.87
C THR A 278 -13.38 -17.38 -22.37
N GLY A 279 -12.54 -16.72 -23.17
CA GLY A 279 -12.48 -16.95 -24.61
C GLY A 279 -11.23 -16.38 -25.26
N TYR A 280 -10.78 -17.05 -26.33
CA TYR A 280 -9.68 -16.62 -27.19
C TYR A 280 -10.13 -16.65 -28.64
N PHE A 281 -9.79 -15.62 -29.43
CA PHE A 281 -9.98 -15.63 -30.87
C PHE A 281 -8.95 -14.79 -31.62
N GLU A 282 -8.85 -15.04 -32.93
CA GLU A 282 -7.85 -14.43 -33.80
C GLU A 282 -8.49 -13.74 -35.00
N THR A 283 -7.83 -12.68 -35.46
CA THR A 283 -8.06 -12.05 -36.76
C THR A 283 -6.74 -12.02 -37.54
N GLY A 284 -6.83 -12.05 -38.88
CA GLY A 284 -5.65 -12.21 -39.75
C GLY A 284 -5.23 -13.68 -39.88
N VAL A 285 -3.93 -13.91 -40.05
CA VAL A 285 -3.35 -15.27 -40.20
C VAL A 285 -2.38 -15.51 -39.05
N TRP A 286 -2.62 -16.57 -38.29
CA TRP A 286 -1.80 -17.00 -37.15
C TRP A 286 -1.43 -18.49 -37.29
N THR A 287 -0.24 -18.84 -36.83
CA THR A 287 0.36 -20.17 -36.94
C THR A 287 0.62 -20.73 -35.55
N THR A 288 0.34 -22.01 -35.31
CA THR A 288 0.74 -22.68 -34.06
C THR A 288 2.25 -22.88 -34.06
N THR A 289 2.89 -22.81 -32.89
CA THR A 289 4.28 -23.27 -32.71
C THR A 289 4.49 -24.67 -33.32
N ALA A 290 5.67 -24.90 -33.91
CA ALA A 290 6.09 -26.24 -34.32
C ALA A 290 6.72 -27.04 -33.16
N SER A 291 7.01 -26.37 -32.05
CA SER A 291 7.59 -26.95 -30.84
C SER A 291 6.47 -27.18 -29.83
N ALA A 292 5.81 -28.33 -29.91
CA ALA A 292 4.65 -28.60 -29.07
C ALA A 292 5.02 -28.63 -27.57
N GLY A 293 4.13 -28.11 -26.71
CA GLY A 293 4.33 -28.05 -25.26
C GLY A 293 5.32 -26.96 -24.82
N THR A 294 5.36 -25.83 -25.53
CA THR A 294 6.22 -24.67 -25.19
C THR A 294 5.45 -23.38 -24.91
N GLY A 295 4.11 -23.42 -24.90
CA GLY A 295 3.23 -22.37 -24.39
C GLY A 295 2.98 -22.48 -22.88
N TYR A 296 2.06 -21.67 -22.36
CA TYR A 296 1.63 -21.67 -20.97
C TYR A 296 1.15 -23.05 -20.50
N SER A 297 1.42 -23.43 -19.25
CA SER A 297 1.02 -24.74 -18.69
C SER A 297 1.45 -25.99 -19.50
N GLY A 298 2.41 -25.85 -20.43
CA GLY A 298 2.81 -26.91 -21.36
C GLY A 298 1.86 -27.09 -22.55
N SER A 299 1.15 -26.02 -22.95
CA SER A 299 0.30 -25.94 -24.15
C SER A 299 1.10 -25.51 -25.41
N ASP A 300 0.40 -25.11 -26.48
CA ASP A 300 1.02 -24.60 -27.72
C ASP A 300 0.70 -23.11 -27.95
N TYR A 301 1.72 -22.26 -28.07
CA TYR A 301 1.51 -20.83 -28.40
C TYR A 301 1.21 -20.57 -29.89
N ARG A 302 0.66 -19.37 -30.17
CA ARG A 302 0.32 -18.86 -31.50
C ARG A 302 1.25 -17.72 -31.91
N TRP A 303 1.56 -17.60 -33.20
CA TRP A 303 2.41 -16.51 -33.71
C TRP A 303 2.01 -16.00 -35.10
N THR A 304 2.39 -14.75 -35.40
CA THR A 304 2.26 -14.13 -36.72
C THR A 304 3.40 -13.14 -36.99
N GLU A 305 3.60 -12.75 -38.25
CA GLU A 305 4.62 -11.76 -38.62
C GLU A 305 4.17 -10.33 -38.28
N THR A 306 5.05 -9.54 -37.68
CA THR A 306 4.83 -8.12 -37.40
C THR A 306 4.84 -7.28 -38.67
N VAL A 307 4.08 -6.19 -38.65
CA VAL A 307 4.00 -5.20 -39.73
C VAL A 307 4.26 -3.79 -39.21
N THR A 308 4.90 -2.97 -40.05
CA THR A 308 4.97 -1.52 -39.83
C THR A 308 3.76 -0.84 -40.49
N GLY A 309 3.00 -0.05 -39.73
CA GLY A 309 1.84 0.69 -40.24
C GLY A 309 0.52 0.15 -39.69
N THR A 310 -0.46 -0.12 -40.56
CA THR A 310 -1.77 -0.63 -40.11
C THR A 310 -1.67 -2.12 -39.74
N PRO A 311 -2.11 -2.53 -38.53
CA PRO A 311 -2.15 -3.94 -38.14
C PRO A 311 -2.98 -4.78 -39.13
N THR A 312 -2.53 -6.01 -39.37
CA THR A 312 -3.17 -6.98 -40.29
C THR A 312 -3.62 -8.26 -39.60
N ALA A 313 -3.20 -8.47 -38.36
CA ALA A 313 -3.58 -9.59 -37.51
C ALA A 313 -3.65 -9.14 -36.04
N ALA A 314 -4.54 -9.77 -35.27
CA ALA A 314 -4.63 -9.59 -33.83
C ALA A 314 -5.10 -10.88 -33.14
N ALA A 315 -4.67 -11.08 -31.91
CA ALA A 315 -5.16 -12.11 -30.99
C ALA A 315 -5.91 -11.41 -29.85
N VAL A 316 -7.02 -11.99 -29.39
CA VAL A 316 -7.92 -11.37 -28.42
C VAL A 316 -8.29 -12.37 -27.34
N TRP A 317 -8.05 -12.00 -26.08
CA TRP A 317 -8.47 -12.73 -24.88
C TRP A 317 -9.63 -11.99 -24.23
N THR A 318 -10.64 -12.74 -23.79
CA THR A 318 -11.83 -12.22 -23.11
C THR A 318 -12.12 -13.00 -21.84
N ALA A 319 -12.53 -12.34 -20.76
CA ALA A 319 -13.02 -12.96 -19.54
C ALA A 319 -14.18 -12.18 -18.92
N THR A 320 -15.08 -12.85 -18.21
CA THR A 320 -16.08 -12.19 -17.36
C THR A 320 -15.57 -12.17 -15.93
N LEU A 321 -15.29 -10.97 -15.39
CA LEU A 321 -14.76 -10.82 -14.03
C LEU A 321 -15.89 -10.85 -12.98
N PRO A 322 -15.64 -11.35 -11.75
CA PRO A 322 -16.71 -11.65 -10.78
C PRO A 322 -17.34 -10.41 -10.14
N ALA A 323 -16.59 -9.32 -9.99
CA ALA A 323 -17.03 -8.10 -9.31
C ALA A 323 -16.43 -6.84 -9.96
N ASP A 324 -17.08 -5.69 -9.75
CA ASP A 324 -16.46 -4.39 -10.02
C ASP A 324 -15.20 -4.24 -9.17
N GLY A 325 -14.09 -3.82 -9.77
CA GLY A 325 -12.85 -3.60 -9.04
C GLY A 325 -11.66 -3.30 -9.94
N GLU A 326 -10.53 -3.05 -9.29
CA GLU A 326 -9.23 -3.03 -9.94
C GLU A 326 -8.64 -4.45 -10.00
N TYR A 327 -8.02 -4.78 -11.13
CA TYR A 327 -7.35 -6.05 -11.36
C TYR A 327 -6.02 -5.79 -12.06
N ALA A 328 -4.93 -6.37 -11.55
CA ALA A 328 -3.68 -6.47 -12.28
C ALA A 328 -3.86 -7.36 -13.52
N VAL A 329 -3.25 -6.95 -14.63
CA VAL A 329 -3.25 -7.71 -15.88
C VAL A 329 -1.82 -8.17 -16.16
N TYR A 330 -1.69 -9.46 -16.45
CA TYR A 330 -0.42 -10.11 -16.78
C TYR A 330 -0.52 -10.80 -18.13
N VAL A 331 0.60 -10.86 -18.84
CA VAL A 331 0.74 -11.60 -20.09
C VAL A 331 1.82 -12.67 -19.95
N TRP A 332 1.58 -13.82 -20.57
CA TRP A 332 2.57 -14.87 -20.77
C TRP A 332 2.92 -14.93 -22.27
N TYR A 333 4.15 -15.31 -22.59
CA TYR A 333 4.61 -15.50 -23.97
C TYR A 333 5.92 -16.29 -23.99
N ARG A 334 6.28 -16.81 -25.16
CA ARG A 334 7.55 -17.52 -25.40
C ARG A 334 8.64 -16.58 -25.92
N PRO A 335 9.69 -16.28 -25.13
CA PRO A 335 10.71 -15.29 -25.50
C PRO A 335 11.75 -15.85 -26.47
N ALA A 336 12.34 -14.98 -27.28
CA ALA A 336 13.51 -15.26 -28.10
C ALA A 336 14.19 -13.98 -28.62
N THR A 337 15.50 -13.88 -28.41
CA THR A 337 16.29 -12.65 -28.66
C THR A 337 16.38 -12.22 -30.13
N VAL A 338 16.24 -13.13 -31.09
CA VAL A 338 16.52 -12.83 -32.51
C VAL A 338 15.25 -12.48 -33.30
N ASP A 339 14.17 -13.24 -33.14
CA ASP A 339 13.00 -13.20 -33.99
C ASP A 339 11.74 -12.62 -33.31
N ARG A 340 11.80 -12.20 -32.04
CA ARG A 340 10.69 -11.47 -31.38
C ARG A 340 10.78 -9.94 -31.58
N PRO A 341 9.66 -9.21 -31.46
CA PRO A 341 9.65 -7.75 -31.35
C PRO A 341 10.04 -7.29 -29.92
N ALA A 342 10.67 -6.12 -29.84
CA ALA A 342 10.97 -5.41 -28.58
C ALA A 342 9.77 -4.59 -28.05
N ASP A 343 8.67 -4.58 -28.80
CA ASP A 343 7.58 -3.62 -28.70
C ASP A 343 6.23 -4.26 -29.09
N ALA A 344 5.94 -5.46 -28.58
CA ALA A 344 4.65 -6.12 -28.81
C ALA A 344 3.50 -5.29 -28.20
N HIS A 345 2.55 -4.86 -29.03
CA HIS A 345 1.48 -3.94 -28.64
C HIS A 345 0.25 -4.68 -28.10
N TYR A 346 0.05 -4.63 -26.78
CA TYR A 346 -1.15 -5.11 -26.10
C TYR A 346 -2.07 -3.93 -25.77
N THR A 347 -3.34 -4.01 -26.14
CA THR A 347 -4.39 -3.07 -25.75
C THR A 347 -5.30 -3.71 -24.71
N VAL A 348 -5.38 -3.11 -23.53
CA VAL A 348 -6.32 -3.50 -22.46
C VAL A 348 -7.57 -2.65 -22.61
N HIS A 349 -8.73 -3.29 -22.72
CA HIS A 349 -10.04 -2.65 -22.83
C HIS A 349 -10.73 -2.68 -21.46
N HIS A 350 -10.74 -1.56 -20.76
CA HIS A 350 -11.18 -1.41 -19.36
C HIS A 350 -12.30 -0.36 -19.24
N ALA A 351 -12.81 -0.14 -18.02
CA ALA A 351 -13.96 0.75 -17.81
C ALA A 351 -13.66 2.24 -18.12
N GLY A 352 -12.38 2.62 -18.26
CA GLY A 352 -11.93 3.96 -18.64
C GLY A 352 -11.70 4.17 -20.14
N GLY A 353 -11.70 3.08 -20.93
CA GLY A 353 -11.38 3.10 -22.35
C GLY A 353 -10.35 2.03 -22.73
N ASP A 354 -9.50 2.37 -23.70
CA ASP A 354 -8.49 1.48 -24.27
C ASP A 354 -7.09 2.02 -23.94
N THR A 355 -6.31 1.30 -23.12
CA THR A 355 -4.88 1.61 -22.91
C THR A 355 -4.04 0.66 -23.73
N THR A 356 -3.04 1.19 -24.47
CA THR A 356 -2.07 0.35 -25.19
C THR A 356 -0.69 0.43 -24.55
N VAL A 357 -0.11 -0.73 -24.26
CA VAL A 357 1.24 -0.91 -23.71
C VAL A 357 2.12 -1.70 -24.69
N THR A 358 3.43 -1.51 -24.58
CA THR A 358 4.43 -2.25 -25.35
C THR A 358 5.21 -3.19 -24.42
N VAL A 359 5.30 -4.47 -24.79
CA VAL A 359 6.07 -5.49 -24.07
C VAL A 359 7.22 -5.97 -24.95
N ASP A 360 8.43 -6.02 -24.39
CA ASP A 360 9.57 -6.65 -25.06
C ASP A 360 9.42 -8.18 -24.99
N GLN A 361 9.11 -8.81 -26.12
CA GLN A 361 8.99 -10.27 -26.19
C GLN A 361 10.34 -11.00 -26.40
N GLN A 362 11.47 -10.29 -26.46
CA GLN A 362 12.81 -10.89 -26.57
C GLN A 362 13.28 -11.53 -25.24
N HIS A 363 12.86 -10.94 -24.11
CA HIS A 363 13.23 -11.30 -22.74
C HIS A 363 11.96 -11.60 -21.92
N HIS A 364 12.04 -11.83 -20.60
CA HIS A 364 10.91 -11.83 -19.65
C HIS A 364 9.61 -12.61 -19.96
N GLY A 365 9.60 -13.53 -20.93
CA GLY A 365 8.53 -14.51 -21.15
C GLY A 365 8.74 -15.78 -20.32
N ILE A 366 7.87 -16.79 -20.44
CA ILE A 366 7.82 -17.98 -19.54
C ILE A 366 7.73 -17.56 -18.05
N THR A 367 6.98 -16.50 -17.79
CA THR A 367 6.61 -15.95 -16.47
C THR A 367 5.40 -15.05 -16.68
N TRP A 368 4.71 -14.65 -15.61
CA TRP A 368 3.63 -13.68 -15.69
C TRP A 368 4.19 -12.26 -15.70
N HIS A 369 4.28 -11.66 -16.88
CA HIS A 369 4.76 -10.29 -17.06
C HIS A 369 3.61 -9.30 -16.78
N TYR A 370 3.74 -8.50 -15.72
CA TYR A 370 2.76 -7.47 -15.34
C TYR A 370 2.73 -6.34 -16.37
N ILE A 371 1.54 -5.95 -16.83
CA ILE A 371 1.36 -4.87 -17.81
C ILE A 371 0.52 -3.68 -17.31
N GLY A 372 0.13 -3.68 -16.03
CA GLY A 372 -0.66 -2.63 -15.40
C GLY A 372 -1.84 -3.19 -14.58
N SER A 373 -2.39 -2.37 -13.70
CA SER A 373 -3.67 -2.63 -13.01
C SER A 373 -4.74 -1.74 -13.62
N TYR A 374 -5.96 -2.27 -13.79
CA TYR A 374 -7.04 -1.57 -14.50
C TYR A 374 -8.40 -1.81 -13.84
N GLY A 375 -9.27 -0.79 -13.88
CA GLY A 375 -10.65 -0.89 -13.37
C GLY A 375 -11.60 -1.57 -14.35
N PHE A 376 -12.25 -2.65 -13.93
CA PHE A 376 -13.19 -3.44 -14.74
C PHE A 376 -14.54 -3.61 -14.04
N GLN A 377 -15.62 -3.61 -14.83
CA GLN A 377 -16.96 -3.89 -14.34
C GLN A 377 -17.22 -5.40 -14.24
N GLY A 378 -17.70 -5.86 -13.09
CA GLY A 378 -18.14 -7.23 -12.84
C GLY A 378 -19.31 -7.65 -13.73
N GLY A 379 -19.30 -8.90 -14.17
CA GLY A 379 -20.30 -9.41 -15.12
C GLY A 379 -20.24 -8.77 -16.52
N LYS A 380 -19.25 -7.90 -16.81
CA LYS A 380 -18.90 -7.45 -18.15
C LYS A 380 -17.70 -8.24 -18.67
N VAL A 381 -17.54 -8.22 -19.99
CA VAL A 381 -16.41 -8.87 -20.67
C VAL A 381 -15.21 -7.93 -20.63
N ALA A 382 -14.24 -8.22 -19.76
CA ALA A 382 -12.89 -7.66 -19.84
C ALA A 382 -12.19 -8.24 -21.08
N THR A 383 -11.42 -7.41 -21.81
CA THR A 383 -10.78 -7.82 -23.06
C THR A 383 -9.33 -7.31 -23.13
N VAL A 384 -8.42 -8.15 -23.63
CA VAL A 384 -7.05 -7.76 -24.01
C VAL A 384 -6.84 -8.15 -25.48
N THR A 385 -6.26 -7.24 -26.26
CA THR A 385 -5.97 -7.43 -27.69
C THR A 385 -4.47 -7.28 -27.95
N LEU A 386 -3.81 -8.30 -28.49
CA LEU A 386 -2.44 -8.21 -29.00
C LEU A 386 -2.49 -8.01 -30.52
N SER A 387 -1.93 -6.91 -31.02
CA SER A 387 -1.81 -6.66 -32.46
C SER A 387 -0.45 -7.08 -33.02
N ASN A 388 -0.37 -7.31 -34.34
CA ASN A 388 0.91 -7.51 -35.02
C ASN A 388 1.63 -6.22 -35.42
N LEU A 389 1.36 -5.10 -34.73
CA LEU A 389 2.14 -3.87 -34.88
C LEU A 389 3.53 -4.04 -34.25
N SER A 390 4.53 -3.41 -34.84
CA SER A 390 5.86 -3.14 -34.25
C SER A 390 6.56 -2.07 -35.08
N ALA A 391 7.55 -1.38 -34.51
CA ALA A 391 8.51 -0.57 -35.24
C ALA A 391 9.36 -1.41 -36.24
N SER A 392 9.43 -2.73 -36.04
CA SER A 392 10.16 -3.68 -36.89
C SER A 392 9.22 -4.72 -37.51
N ALA A 393 9.08 -4.72 -38.84
CA ALA A 393 8.34 -5.75 -39.57
C ALA A 393 9.12 -7.07 -39.72
N GLY A 394 8.41 -8.18 -39.85
CA GLY A 394 9.00 -9.51 -40.08
C GLY A 394 9.61 -10.17 -38.83
N LYS A 395 9.27 -9.68 -37.64
CA LYS A 395 9.44 -10.40 -36.37
C LYS A 395 8.21 -11.30 -36.13
N HIS A 396 8.35 -12.33 -35.31
CA HIS A 396 7.24 -13.14 -34.84
C HIS A 396 6.70 -12.56 -33.52
N VAL A 397 5.50 -12.00 -33.54
CA VAL A 397 4.77 -11.66 -32.30
C VAL A 397 4.05 -12.90 -31.79
N ILE A 398 4.09 -13.13 -30.47
CA ILE A 398 3.58 -14.34 -29.80
C ILE A 398 2.31 -14.03 -29.00
N ALA A 399 1.26 -14.80 -29.23
CA ALA A 399 0.07 -14.88 -28.41
C ALA A 399 0.07 -16.22 -27.67
N ASP A 400 -0.09 -16.17 -26.35
CA ASP A 400 -0.08 -17.32 -25.44
C ASP A 400 -1.24 -17.14 -24.42
N ALA A 401 -0.95 -16.81 -23.16
CA ALA A 401 -1.96 -16.60 -22.12
C ALA A 401 -2.02 -15.17 -21.54
N VAL A 402 -3.19 -14.81 -20.99
CA VAL A 402 -3.46 -13.59 -20.21
C VAL A 402 -4.02 -13.97 -18.85
N ARG A 403 -3.65 -13.25 -17.79
CA ARG A 403 -4.21 -13.37 -16.43
C ARG A 403 -4.74 -12.02 -15.95
N PHE A 404 -5.94 -12.02 -15.38
CA PHE A 404 -6.48 -10.93 -14.57
C PHE A 404 -6.46 -11.33 -13.09
N GLY A 405 -6.08 -10.41 -12.20
CA GLY A 405 -6.08 -10.62 -10.75
C GLY A 405 -4.83 -11.30 -10.19
N GLY A 406 -4.69 -11.27 -8.86
CA GLY A 406 -3.62 -11.95 -8.11
C GLY A 406 -3.98 -13.39 -7.70
N GLY A 407 -5.26 -13.61 -7.38
CA GLY A 407 -5.82 -14.93 -7.12
C GLY A 407 -5.61 -15.48 -5.72
N PHE A 408 -5.97 -16.75 -5.57
CA PHE A 408 -5.98 -17.48 -4.31
C PHE A 408 -5.23 -18.81 -4.43
N PHE A 409 -4.62 -19.27 -3.34
CA PHE A 409 -3.88 -20.52 -3.23
C PHE A 409 -4.72 -21.53 -2.43
N ASP A 410 -5.71 -22.12 -3.12
CA ASP A 410 -6.63 -23.17 -2.66
C ASP A 410 -6.25 -24.58 -3.15
N ASP A 411 -5.36 -24.67 -4.16
CA ASP A 411 -4.96 -25.95 -4.74
C ASP A 411 -3.44 -26.07 -5.00
N LEU A 412 -2.90 -27.30 -4.95
CA LEU A 412 -1.45 -27.59 -5.07
C LEU A 412 -1.00 -28.00 -6.49
N THR A 413 -1.84 -27.85 -7.52
CA THR A 413 -1.51 -28.23 -8.89
C THR A 413 -0.37 -27.38 -9.43
N GLY A 414 0.66 -28.05 -9.96
CA GLY A 414 1.90 -27.41 -10.40
C GLY A 414 2.88 -27.05 -9.28
N ILE A 415 2.49 -27.16 -8.01
CA ILE A 415 3.29 -26.71 -6.87
C ILE A 415 4.01 -27.87 -6.17
N GLY A 416 5.33 -27.88 -6.26
CA GLY A 416 6.19 -28.87 -5.63
C GLY A 416 6.36 -28.64 -4.12
N THR A 417 5.51 -29.25 -3.29
CA THR A 417 5.59 -29.13 -1.82
C THR A 417 5.49 -30.48 -1.08
N THR A 418 5.80 -30.47 0.21
CA THR A 418 5.51 -31.56 1.16
C THR A 418 4.20 -31.32 1.94
N ALA A 419 3.57 -30.16 1.76
CA ALA A 419 2.27 -29.84 2.36
C ALA A 419 1.18 -30.80 1.83
N PRO A 420 0.22 -31.23 2.68
CA PRO A 420 -0.84 -32.16 2.28
C PRO A 420 -2.02 -31.48 1.55
N ALA A 421 -2.14 -30.16 1.67
CA ALA A 421 -3.15 -29.29 1.05
C ALA A 421 -2.59 -27.85 0.95
N ALA A 422 -3.26 -26.99 0.18
CA ALA A 422 -2.96 -25.56 0.10
C ALA A 422 -3.30 -24.82 1.42
N PRO A 423 -2.89 -23.56 1.63
CA PRO A 423 -3.20 -22.80 2.83
C PRO A 423 -4.60 -22.17 2.83
N ASP A 424 -5.30 -22.15 1.69
CA ASP A 424 -6.52 -21.36 1.48
C ASP A 424 -6.27 -19.86 1.77
N LYS A 425 -5.32 -19.26 1.04
CA LYS A 425 -4.89 -17.85 1.22
C LYS A 425 -4.70 -17.09 -0.10
N PRO A 426 -4.90 -15.76 -0.15
CA PRO A 426 -4.56 -14.94 -1.32
C PRO A 426 -3.08 -15.07 -1.67
N TRP A 427 -2.73 -15.12 -2.96
CA TRP A 427 -1.33 -15.34 -3.38
C TRP A 427 -0.35 -14.28 -2.88
N TRP A 428 -0.83 -13.07 -2.57
CA TRP A 428 0.01 -11.97 -2.07
C TRP A 428 0.44 -12.18 -0.60
N GLU A 429 -0.31 -12.96 0.19
CA GLU A 429 0.06 -13.35 1.56
C GLU A 429 1.00 -14.57 1.60
N VAL A 430 1.16 -15.29 0.48
CA VAL A 430 1.86 -16.57 0.41
C VAL A 430 3.37 -16.37 0.26
N ALA A 431 4.15 -17.24 0.90
CA ALA A 431 5.61 -17.21 0.83
C ALA A 431 6.15 -17.42 -0.60
N SER A 432 7.26 -16.78 -0.90
CA SER A 432 7.92 -16.76 -2.21
C SER A 432 8.21 -18.16 -2.75
N PHE A 433 8.59 -19.12 -1.90
CA PHE A 433 8.80 -20.53 -2.27
C PHE A 433 7.68 -21.11 -3.15
N TYR A 434 6.43 -20.75 -2.90
CA TYR A 434 5.27 -21.21 -3.67
C TYR A 434 4.99 -20.27 -4.85
N TYR A 435 5.01 -18.96 -4.62
CA TYR A 435 4.70 -17.97 -5.65
C TYR A 435 5.62 -18.06 -6.87
N VAL A 436 6.93 -18.26 -6.67
CA VAL A 436 7.89 -18.37 -7.78
C VAL A 436 7.59 -19.56 -8.72
N GLN A 437 6.89 -20.59 -8.23
CA GLN A 437 6.41 -21.71 -9.04
C GLN A 437 5.16 -21.34 -9.85
N LYS A 438 4.24 -20.54 -9.30
CA LYS A 438 3.14 -19.90 -10.08
C LYS A 438 3.68 -18.98 -11.18
N MET A 439 4.85 -18.36 -10.94
CA MET A 439 5.59 -17.55 -11.93
C MET A 439 6.43 -18.36 -12.92
N GLY A 440 6.38 -19.71 -12.89
CA GLY A 440 7.01 -20.56 -13.89
C GLY A 440 8.44 -21.00 -13.60
N MET A 441 9.03 -20.64 -12.45
CA MET A 441 10.30 -21.23 -12.03
C MET A 441 10.07 -22.65 -11.48
N ASP A 442 10.93 -23.59 -11.85
CA ASP A 442 10.93 -24.93 -11.23
C ASP A 442 11.03 -24.83 -9.70
N LYS A 443 10.48 -25.84 -9.01
CA LYS A 443 10.48 -25.92 -7.54
C LYS A 443 11.85 -25.55 -6.95
N PRO A 444 11.93 -24.53 -6.05
CA PRO A 444 13.16 -24.19 -5.35
C PRO A 444 13.78 -25.41 -4.64
N PRO A 445 15.12 -25.56 -4.68
CA PRO A 445 15.81 -26.71 -4.09
C PRO A 445 15.78 -26.72 -2.55
N TYR A 446 15.60 -25.56 -1.92
CA TYR A 446 15.52 -25.34 -0.47
C TYR A 446 14.44 -24.29 -0.15
N GLY A 447 14.20 -24.01 1.14
CA GLY A 447 13.14 -23.13 1.62
C GLY A 447 13.21 -21.64 1.23
N ASP A 448 12.16 -20.92 1.66
CA ASP A 448 11.75 -19.59 1.17
C ASP A 448 12.87 -18.53 1.07
N VAL A 449 13.67 -18.35 2.13
CA VAL A 449 14.78 -17.38 2.18
C VAL A 449 15.73 -17.49 0.99
N THR A 450 15.96 -18.71 0.49
CA THR A 450 16.82 -18.95 -0.67
C THR A 450 16.07 -18.93 -2.01
N ALA A 451 14.76 -19.15 -2.01
CA ALA A 451 13.95 -19.08 -3.22
C ALA A 451 13.92 -17.66 -3.81
N ARG A 452 13.83 -16.63 -2.96
CA ARG A 452 13.72 -15.21 -3.36
C ARG A 452 14.87 -14.71 -4.26
N PRO A 453 16.16 -14.75 -3.85
CA PRO A 453 17.26 -14.29 -4.71
C PRO A 453 17.51 -15.20 -5.91
N ILE A 454 17.16 -16.49 -5.80
CA ILE A 454 17.30 -17.45 -6.89
C ILE A 454 16.28 -17.18 -7.98
N TYR A 455 15.04 -16.84 -7.64
CA TYR A 455 14.03 -16.37 -8.60
C TYR A 455 14.45 -15.05 -9.26
N ALA A 456 14.90 -14.05 -8.48
CA ALA A 456 15.39 -12.79 -9.04
C ALA A 456 16.50 -13.02 -10.08
N ARG A 457 17.46 -13.90 -9.79
CA ARG A 457 18.52 -14.29 -10.73
C ARG A 457 18.03 -15.14 -11.91
N TRP A 458 17.05 -16.02 -11.70
CA TRP A 458 16.46 -16.83 -12.77
C TRP A 458 15.76 -15.94 -13.80
N GLU A 459 15.02 -14.92 -13.33
CA GLU A 459 14.33 -13.95 -14.17
C GLU A 459 15.30 -12.99 -14.88
N HIS A 460 16.33 -12.52 -14.18
CA HIS A 460 17.34 -11.60 -14.72
C HIS A 460 18.34 -12.25 -15.70
N ALA A 461 18.54 -13.57 -15.64
CA ALA A 461 19.61 -14.22 -16.38
C ALA A 461 19.48 -14.06 -17.91
N GLY A 462 20.38 -13.26 -18.50
CA GLY A 462 20.40 -13.00 -19.94
C GLY A 462 19.40 -11.94 -20.42
N THR A 463 18.87 -11.09 -19.53
CA THR A 463 18.09 -9.90 -19.91
C THR A 463 19.02 -8.72 -20.27
N GLY A 464 20.12 -8.58 -19.53
CA GLY A 464 21.06 -7.47 -19.71
C GLY A 464 20.65 -6.19 -18.98
N ASP A 465 19.61 -6.24 -18.15
CA ASP A 465 19.09 -5.09 -17.40
C ASP A 465 20.14 -4.48 -16.45
N ASP A 466 20.00 -3.17 -16.21
CA ASP A 466 20.64 -2.51 -15.07
C ASP A 466 19.76 -2.71 -13.82
N ALA A 467 20.09 -3.74 -13.03
CA ALA A 467 19.19 -4.31 -12.03
C ALA A 467 19.70 -4.26 -10.57
N VAL A 468 18.78 -4.12 -9.62
CA VAL A 468 19.02 -4.26 -8.17
C VAL A 468 18.01 -5.20 -7.51
N TYR A 469 18.41 -5.80 -6.39
CA TYR A 469 17.54 -6.55 -5.48
C TYR A 469 17.38 -5.82 -4.14
N VAL A 470 16.15 -5.53 -3.75
CA VAL A 470 15.84 -4.88 -2.47
C VAL A 470 14.87 -5.75 -1.68
N SER A 471 15.25 -6.10 -0.47
CA SER A 471 14.41 -6.84 0.47
C SER A 471 13.98 -5.97 1.64
N TRP A 472 12.67 -5.90 1.85
CA TRP A 472 11.99 -5.15 2.90
C TRP A 472 11.56 -6.09 4.00
N HIS A 473 11.98 -5.80 5.24
CA HIS A 473 11.65 -6.53 6.45
C HIS A 473 11.39 -5.57 7.62
N THR A 474 10.86 -6.14 8.71
CA THR A 474 10.88 -5.55 10.05
C THR A 474 11.38 -6.59 11.03
N ASN A 475 12.22 -6.18 11.96
CA ASN A 475 12.93 -7.12 12.82
C ASN A 475 12.16 -7.37 14.13
N GLY A 476 12.64 -8.32 14.93
CA GLY A 476 12.22 -8.49 16.32
C GLY A 476 13.40 -8.98 17.15
N TYR A 477 13.30 -8.92 18.47
CA TYR A 477 14.39 -9.40 19.34
C TYR A 477 13.93 -9.80 20.75
N ASN A 478 13.50 -8.81 21.53
CA ASN A 478 13.18 -8.95 22.95
C ASN A 478 12.13 -7.92 23.44
N GLY A 479 11.40 -7.29 22.52
CA GLY A 479 10.43 -6.22 22.77
C GLY A 479 11.01 -4.84 23.13
N SER A 480 12.34 -4.69 23.20
CA SER A 480 13.01 -3.43 23.59
C SER A 480 14.03 -2.89 22.59
N ALA A 481 14.52 -3.73 21.67
CA ALA A 481 15.30 -3.24 20.53
C ALA A 481 14.39 -2.44 19.59
N ARG A 482 14.90 -1.33 19.04
CA ARG A 482 14.16 -0.48 18.10
C ARG A 482 15.07 0.19 17.08
N GLY A 483 14.49 0.72 16.02
CA GLY A 483 15.17 1.47 14.95
C GLY A 483 15.56 0.66 13.71
N THR A 484 16.13 1.34 12.72
CA THR A 484 16.44 0.80 11.39
C THR A 484 17.85 0.22 11.31
N GLU A 485 18.01 -0.96 10.68
CA GLU A 485 19.29 -1.54 10.25
C GLU A 485 19.21 -2.03 8.79
N THR A 486 20.32 -2.02 8.07
CA THR A 486 20.35 -2.46 6.67
C THR A 486 21.56 -3.34 6.42
N TYR A 487 21.37 -4.44 5.69
CA TYR A 487 22.33 -5.51 5.49
C TYR A 487 22.76 -5.63 4.03
N ALA A 488 24.07 -5.77 3.83
CA ALA A 488 24.68 -6.33 2.62
C ALA A 488 25.33 -7.70 2.92
N HIS A 489 25.59 -8.51 1.89
CA HIS A 489 26.28 -9.80 2.08
C HIS A 489 27.68 -9.63 2.68
N SER A 490 28.11 -10.53 3.58
CA SER A 490 29.43 -10.45 4.24
C SER A 490 30.64 -10.72 3.34
N GLY A 491 30.43 -11.27 2.13
CA GLY A 491 31.48 -11.75 1.23
C GLY A 491 32.13 -13.06 1.69
N GLU A 492 31.47 -13.81 2.59
CA GLU A 492 31.92 -15.12 3.03
C GLU A 492 31.39 -16.24 2.15
N THR A 493 32.30 -17.14 1.74
CA THR A 493 32.09 -18.27 0.82
C THR A 493 31.81 -17.84 -0.62
N LEU A 494 30.79 -17.01 -0.85
CA LEU A 494 30.57 -16.35 -2.14
C LEU A 494 31.03 -14.89 -2.09
N THR A 495 31.42 -14.36 -3.25
CA THR A 495 31.81 -12.95 -3.37
C THR A 495 30.55 -12.09 -3.27
N ARG A 496 30.56 -11.03 -2.44
CA ARG A 496 29.47 -10.05 -2.45
C ARG A 496 29.42 -9.39 -3.83
N THR A 497 28.23 -9.32 -4.43
CA THR A 497 27.99 -8.65 -5.69
C THR A 497 28.41 -7.18 -5.66
N GLN A 498 29.01 -6.71 -6.76
CA GLN A 498 29.44 -5.32 -6.88
C GLN A 498 28.21 -4.41 -6.84
N GLY A 499 28.31 -3.27 -6.13
CA GLY A 499 27.21 -2.34 -5.92
C GLY A 499 26.44 -2.53 -4.60
N SER A 500 26.37 -3.76 -4.05
CA SER A 500 25.60 -4.05 -2.81
C SER A 500 25.89 -3.13 -1.61
N LEU A 501 27.15 -2.72 -1.40
CA LEU A 501 27.46 -1.77 -0.31
C LEU A 501 26.94 -0.37 -0.59
N THR A 502 27.00 0.09 -1.83
CA THR A 502 26.50 1.41 -2.21
C THR A 502 24.98 1.44 -2.11
N LEU A 503 24.29 0.39 -2.58
CA LEU A 503 22.84 0.25 -2.46
C LEU A 503 22.38 0.18 -0.99
N CYS A 504 23.09 -0.60 -0.16
CA CYS A 504 22.87 -0.64 1.28
C CYS A 504 23.05 0.74 1.92
N HIS A 505 24.09 1.47 1.52
CA HIS A 505 24.40 2.79 2.07
C HIS A 505 23.35 3.86 1.68
N THR A 506 22.95 3.93 0.41
CA THR A 506 21.97 4.93 -0.05
C THR A 506 20.61 4.68 0.57
N ILE A 507 20.09 3.45 0.53
CA ILE A 507 18.81 3.09 1.17
C ILE A 507 18.84 3.36 2.69
N HIS A 508 19.89 2.91 3.39
CA HIS A 508 19.99 3.11 4.84
C HIS A 508 20.04 4.59 5.23
N THR A 509 20.87 5.37 4.54
CA THR A 509 21.05 6.80 4.82
C THR A 509 19.74 7.56 4.60
N GLU A 510 19.03 7.26 3.52
CA GLU A 510 17.78 7.93 3.17
C GLU A 510 16.66 7.62 4.15
N VAL A 511 16.40 6.33 4.43
CA VAL A 511 15.35 5.92 5.37
C VAL A 511 15.60 6.46 6.78
N VAL A 512 16.85 6.42 7.27
CA VAL A 512 17.19 6.98 8.58
C VAL A 512 17.11 8.50 8.61
N ARG A 513 17.46 9.20 7.52
CA ARG A 513 17.31 10.66 7.39
C ARG A 513 15.83 11.05 7.48
N ASP A 514 14.99 10.38 6.71
CA ASP A 514 13.60 10.78 6.52
C ASP A 514 12.73 10.44 7.73
N ILE A 515 12.92 9.26 8.33
CA ILE A 515 12.23 8.93 9.59
C ILE A 515 12.63 9.94 10.68
N ARG A 516 13.88 10.42 10.71
CA ARG A 516 14.31 11.45 11.67
C ARG A 516 13.76 12.85 11.39
N ALA A 517 13.56 13.21 10.13
CA ALA A 517 13.06 14.53 9.76
C ALA A 517 11.52 14.61 9.79
N GLY A 518 10.82 13.53 9.44
CA GLY A 518 9.36 13.48 9.30
C GLY A 518 8.59 12.74 10.39
N TRP A 519 9.23 11.89 11.20
CA TRP A 519 8.53 11.04 12.18
C TRP A 519 9.07 11.15 13.62
N ASP A 520 10.28 10.63 13.89
CA ASP A 520 10.91 10.63 15.21
C ASP A 520 12.35 11.14 15.11
N SER A 521 12.59 12.40 15.50
CA SER A 521 13.94 13.00 15.53
C SER A 521 14.97 12.25 16.39
N LEU A 522 14.52 11.32 17.25
CA LEU A 522 15.36 10.43 18.07
C LEU A 522 15.36 8.99 17.56
N TRP A 523 14.86 8.73 16.34
CA TRP A 523 14.81 7.40 15.74
C TRP A 523 16.17 6.74 15.78
N THR A 524 16.18 5.46 16.18
CA THR A 524 17.42 4.74 16.43
C THR A 524 18.01 4.28 15.11
N ASP A 525 19.24 4.72 14.86
CA ASP A 525 20.07 4.27 13.75
C ASP A 525 20.93 3.13 14.28
N ARG A 526 20.65 1.92 13.80
CA ARG A 526 21.38 0.70 14.15
C ARG A 526 22.51 0.41 13.15
N GLY A 527 22.62 1.24 12.12
CA GLY A 527 23.69 1.26 11.14
C GLY A 527 23.57 0.27 9.98
N GLU A 528 24.40 0.53 8.98
CA GLU A 528 24.75 -0.43 7.93
C GLU A 528 25.54 -1.61 8.52
N LYS A 529 25.08 -2.82 8.21
CA LYS A 529 25.59 -4.09 8.69
C LYS A 529 25.94 -5.03 7.51
N THR A 530 26.71 -6.08 7.81
CA THR A 530 26.98 -7.17 6.87
C THR A 530 26.84 -8.53 7.54
N ARG A 531 26.19 -9.47 6.85
CA ARG A 531 25.88 -10.81 7.35
C ARG A 531 25.80 -11.80 6.18
N ASN A 532 26.03 -13.10 6.42
CA ASN A 532 25.93 -14.13 5.38
C ASN A 532 24.49 -14.67 5.21
N LEU A 533 23.52 -13.76 5.04
CA LEU A 533 22.11 -14.10 4.86
C LEU A 533 21.87 -14.82 3.53
N GLY A 534 21.06 -15.87 3.51
CA GLY A 534 20.70 -16.63 2.31
C GLY A 534 20.11 -15.78 1.20
N GLU A 535 19.25 -14.83 1.57
CA GLU A 535 18.57 -13.89 0.67
C GLU A 535 19.53 -12.93 -0.05
N LEU A 536 20.72 -12.68 0.51
CA LEU A 536 21.75 -11.84 -0.12
C LEU A 536 22.90 -12.68 -0.71
N ARG A 537 23.20 -13.84 -0.11
CA ARG A 537 24.20 -14.80 -0.59
C ARG A 537 23.81 -15.35 -1.96
N GLY A 538 22.53 -15.63 -2.17
CA GLY A 538 22.01 -16.21 -3.42
C GLY A 538 22.26 -15.33 -4.65
N LEU A 539 22.43 -14.01 -4.47
CA LEU A 539 22.57 -13.03 -5.57
C LEU A 539 23.90 -13.12 -6.34
N TRP A 540 24.92 -13.83 -5.83
CA TRP A 540 26.18 -14.04 -6.55
C TRP A 540 26.08 -15.14 -7.60
N ASP A 541 26.77 -14.92 -8.72
CA ASP A 541 27.11 -15.96 -9.69
C ASP A 541 28.49 -15.70 -10.32
N ASP A 542 29.10 -16.74 -10.88
CA ASP A 542 30.33 -16.59 -11.66
C ASP A 542 30.07 -15.93 -13.02
N ASP A 543 28.89 -16.14 -13.61
CA ASP A 543 28.42 -15.42 -14.80
C ASP A 543 27.95 -14.00 -14.41
N PRO A 544 28.66 -12.94 -14.86
CA PRO A 544 28.28 -11.57 -14.54
C PRO A 544 26.92 -11.14 -15.10
N ALA A 545 26.40 -11.80 -16.14
CA ALA A 545 25.10 -11.49 -16.75
C ALA A 545 23.89 -12.06 -15.96
N THR A 546 24.13 -12.58 -14.75
CA THR A 546 23.12 -13.28 -13.95
C THR A 546 23.19 -13.00 -12.45
N ARG A 547 24.00 -12.02 -12.05
CA ARG A 547 24.24 -11.62 -10.65
C ARG A 547 23.96 -10.13 -10.51
N MET A 548 23.35 -9.73 -9.41
CA MET A 548 22.90 -8.35 -9.20
C MET A 548 23.33 -7.81 -7.83
N PRO A 549 23.60 -6.51 -7.69
CA PRO A 549 23.65 -5.86 -6.38
C PRO A 549 22.34 -6.10 -5.61
N GLY A 550 22.46 -6.27 -4.30
CA GLY A 550 21.30 -6.28 -3.43
C GLY A 550 21.58 -5.93 -1.97
N ALA A 551 20.53 -5.48 -1.30
CA ALA A 551 20.48 -5.11 0.12
C ALA A 551 19.15 -5.54 0.76
N LEU A 552 19.18 -5.78 2.07
CA LEU A 552 18.00 -6.07 2.89
C LEU A 552 17.87 -4.99 3.96
N ILE A 553 16.71 -4.37 4.13
CA ILE A 553 16.44 -3.38 5.17
C ILE A 553 15.45 -3.92 6.20
N GLU A 554 15.83 -3.80 7.47
CA GLU A 554 14.94 -3.91 8.62
C GLU A 554 14.46 -2.48 8.95
N ILE A 555 13.22 -2.14 8.57
CA ILE A 555 12.70 -0.77 8.69
C ILE A 555 12.60 -0.35 10.16
N ALA A 556 12.02 -1.22 10.99
CA ALA A 556 11.72 -1.01 12.41
C ALA A 556 11.62 -2.36 13.14
N PHE A 557 11.40 -2.37 14.45
CA PHE A 557 11.21 -3.61 15.24
C PHE A 557 9.73 -3.84 15.60
N HIS A 558 9.09 -4.85 14.99
CA HIS A 558 7.66 -5.15 15.18
C HIS A 558 7.31 -5.71 16.57
N ASP A 559 8.29 -6.20 17.35
CA ASP A 559 8.05 -6.64 18.71
C ASP A 559 8.16 -5.50 19.75
N ASN A 560 8.70 -4.34 19.35
CA ASN A 560 8.81 -3.15 20.19
C ASN A 560 7.54 -2.28 20.09
N PRO A 561 6.95 -1.82 21.21
CA PRO A 561 5.71 -1.05 21.17
C PRO A 561 5.76 0.26 20.38
N ASP A 562 6.85 1.03 20.45
CA ASP A 562 6.95 2.35 19.81
C ASP A 562 7.12 2.19 18.28
N ASP A 563 7.96 1.25 17.86
CA ASP A 563 8.20 0.93 16.45
C ASP A 563 7.01 0.21 15.81
N ALA A 564 6.35 -0.71 16.53
CA ALA A 564 5.14 -1.36 16.04
C ALA A 564 3.95 -0.38 15.92
N ALA A 565 3.85 0.61 16.81
CA ALA A 565 2.91 1.71 16.65
C ALA A 565 3.20 2.51 15.36
N ALA A 566 4.46 2.77 15.02
CA ALA A 566 4.83 3.39 13.75
C ALA A 566 4.46 2.50 12.54
N LEU A 567 4.72 1.19 12.60
CA LEU A 567 4.39 0.24 11.53
C LEU A 567 2.87 0.10 11.27
N LYS A 568 2.03 0.45 12.24
CA LYS A 568 0.57 0.55 12.11
C LYS A 568 0.10 1.82 11.40
N GLU A 569 0.94 2.84 11.24
CA GLU A 569 0.55 4.14 10.70
C GLU A 569 0.79 4.22 9.18
N PRO A 570 -0.25 4.41 8.34
CA PRO A 570 -0.11 4.56 6.89
C PRO A 570 0.87 5.66 6.49
N ALA A 571 0.88 6.78 7.22
CA ALA A 571 1.81 7.89 6.99
C ALA A 571 3.29 7.52 7.20
N PHE A 572 3.60 6.66 8.19
CA PHE A 572 4.95 6.15 8.40
C PHE A 572 5.36 5.17 7.29
N GLN A 573 4.45 4.28 6.87
CA GLN A 573 4.71 3.33 5.79
C GLN A 573 4.91 4.03 4.45
N LEU A 574 4.11 5.07 4.14
CA LEU A 574 4.29 5.92 2.96
C LEU A 574 5.66 6.62 2.97
N LEU A 575 6.06 7.21 4.11
CA LEU A 575 7.37 7.85 4.30
C LEU A 575 8.51 6.86 4.10
N ALA A 576 8.43 5.68 4.73
CA ALA A 576 9.45 4.64 4.59
C ALA A 576 9.55 4.11 3.15
N ALA A 577 8.41 3.92 2.46
CA ALA A 577 8.38 3.49 1.07
C ALA A 577 8.97 4.54 0.11
N ARG A 578 8.67 5.83 0.33
CA ARG A 578 9.27 6.95 -0.40
C ARG A 578 10.79 6.97 -0.20
N ALA A 579 11.27 6.88 1.04
CA ALA A 579 12.69 6.90 1.36
C ALA A 579 13.46 5.69 0.81
N VAL A 580 12.86 4.50 0.75
CA VAL A 580 13.45 3.35 0.05
C VAL A 580 13.52 3.62 -1.47
N TYR A 581 12.47 4.19 -2.07
CA TYR A 581 12.49 4.59 -3.48
C TYR A 581 13.59 5.63 -3.78
N GLN A 582 13.68 6.72 -3.00
CA GLN A 582 14.73 7.74 -3.12
C GLN A 582 16.13 7.12 -2.95
N GLY A 583 16.31 6.22 -1.96
CA GLY A 583 17.57 5.48 -1.77
C GLY A 583 17.95 4.55 -2.94
N ILE A 584 16.98 4.02 -3.68
CA ILE A 584 17.20 3.26 -4.93
C ILE A 584 17.52 4.21 -6.09
N LEU A 585 16.84 5.35 -6.19
CA LEU A 585 17.16 6.41 -7.16
C LEU A 585 18.60 6.87 -6.99
N HIS A 586 18.99 7.30 -5.79
CA HIS A 586 20.33 7.80 -5.48
C HIS A 586 21.44 6.75 -5.61
N TYR A 587 21.10 5.46 -5.69
CA TYR A 587 22.05 4.40 -6.08
C TYR A 587 22.37 4.44 -7.58
N PHE A 588 21.37 4.64 -8.44
CA PHE A 588 21.54 4.68 -9.89
C PHE A 588 21.98 6.05 -10.41
N ASP A 589 21.44 7.13 -9.84
CA ASP A 589 21.77 8.52 -10.15
C ASP A 589 21.76 9.36 -8.86
N PRO A 590 22.93 9.66 -8.27
CA PRO A 590 23.04 10.47 -7.05
C PRO A 590 22.57 11.93 -7.17
N ASP A 591 22.39 12.44 -8.40
CA ASP A 591 21.82 13.75 -8.70
C ASP A 591 20.43 13.61 -9.38
N GLY A 592 19.80 12.44 -9.26
CA GLY A 592 18.53 12.09 -9.91
C GLY A 592 17.36 12.91 -9.39
N VAL A 593 16.46 13.30 -10.30
CA VAL A 593 15.23 14.03 -9.94
C VAL A 593 14.23 13.08 -9.31
N GLU A 594 13.64 13.46 -8.19
CA GLU A 594 12.61 12.67 -7.50
C GLU A 594 11.22 12.92 -8.11
N LEU A 595 10.33 11.93 -8.17
CA LEU A 595 8.97 12.14 -8.68
C LEU A 595 8.15 13.03 -7.72
N PRO A 596 7.22 13.88 -8.19
CA PRO A 596 6.54 14.84 -7.33
C PRO A 596 5.52 14.19 -6.38
N GLU A 597 5.15 14.92 -5.33
CA GLU A 597 3.94 14.62 -4.55
C GLU A 597 2.65 14.88 -5.33
N PRO A 598 1.49 14.34 -4.89
CA PRO A 598 0.19 14.72 -5.42
C PRO A 598 -0.02 16.25 -5.41
N PRO A 599 -0.69 16.82 -6.43
CA PRO A 599 -1.31 18.14 -6.32
C PRO A 599 -2.29 18.19 -5.14
N THR A 600 -2.61 19.39 -4.65
CA THR A 600 -3.58 19.58 -3.55
C THR A 600 -4.68 20.56 -3.97
N HIS A 601 -5.67 20.81 -3.11
CA HIS A 601 -6.72 21.81 -3.35
C HIS A 601 -7.47 21.58 -4.68
N LEU A 602 -7.85 20.33 -4.99
CA LEU A 602 -8.53 20.03 -6.24
C LEU A 602 -9.93 20.67 -6.25
N ALA A 603 -10.33 21.24 -7.38
CA ALA A 603 -11.69 21.71 -7.61
C ALA A 603 -12.12 21.44 -9.05
N VAL A 604 -13.38 21.02 -9.21
CA VAL A 604 -13.98 20.58 -10.47
C VAL A 604 -15.30 21.32 -10.66
N GLN A 605 -15.30 22.33 -11.54
CA GLN A 605 -16.40 23.29 -11.68
C GLN A 605 -17.04 23.24 -13.07
N ASN A 606 -18.35 23.02 -13.14
CA ASN A 606 -19.17 23.16 -14.32
C ASN A 606 -19.35 24.64 -14.69
N THR A 607 -18.62 25.08 -15.71
CA THR A 607 -18.64 26.48 -16.20
C THR A 607 -19.71 26.77 -17.26
N GLY A 608 -20.60 25.80 -17.52
CA GLY A 608 -21.67 25.91 -18.50
C GLY A 608 -21.23 25.69 -19.95
N GLY A 609 -22.19 25.51 -20.85
CA GLY A 609 -21.93 25.32 -22.29
C GLY A 609 -21.11 24.07 -22.63
N GLY A 610 -21.23 23.01 -21.83
CA GLY A 610 -20.50 21.75 -22.03
C GLY A 610 -19.02 21.82 -21.62
N GLN A 611 -18.69 22.61 -20.59
CA GLN A 611 -17.31 22.83 -20.13
C GLN A 611 -17.17 22.64 -18.62
N VAL A 612 -16.15 21.87 -18.21
CA VAL A 612 -15.75 21.69 -16.81
C VAL A 612 -14.33 22.22 -16.64
N ARG A 613 -14.16 23.17 -15.72
CA ARG A 613 -12.87 23.71 -15.28
C ARG A 613 -12.37 22.86 -14.12
N VAL A 614 -11.20 22.26 -14.28
CA VAL A 614 -10.44 21.58 -13.24
C VAL A 614 -9.32 22.51 -12.79
N SER A 615 -9.13 22.71 -11.49
CA SER A 615 -8.00 23.48 -10.94
C SER A 615 -7.47 22.88 -9.65
N TRP A 616 -6.20 23.13 -9.36
CA TRP A 616 -5.48 22.58 -8.21
C TRP A 616 -4.39 23.58 -7.75
N GLN A 617 -3.73 23.28 -6.64
CA GLN A 617 -2.46 23.87 -6.26
C GLN A 617 -1.29 22.96 -6.65
N PRO A 618 -0.09 23.52 -6.88
CA PRO A 618 1.11 22.73 -7.14
C PRO A 618 1.39 21.70 -6.04
N SER A 619 2.04 20.60 -6.41
CA SER A 619 2.58 19.63 -5.46
C SER A 619 3.38 20.32 -4.35
N PRO A 620 3.23 19.91 -3.08
CA PRO A 620 4.10 20.39 -2.02
C PRO A 620 5.55 20.01 -2.30
N THR A 621 6.46 20.88 -1.89
CA THR A 621 7.92 20.71 -1.96
C THR A 621 8.53 21.21 -0.66
N ASP A 622 9.61 20.61 -0.19
CA ASP A 622 10.30 21.07 1.02
C ASP A 622 11.76 21.53 0.75
N THR A 623 12.53 21.71 1.82
CA THR A 623 13.99 21.99 1.75
C THR A 623 14.82 21.01 2.60
N VAL A 624 14.26 19.85 2.92
CA VAL A 624 14.81 18.82 3.81
C VAL A 624 14.89 17.43 3.17
N GLY A 625 14.23 17.20 2.03
CA GLY A 625 14.25 15.95 1.27
C GLY A 625 13.16 14.93 1.64
N LEU A 626 12.14 15.30 2.43
CA LEU A 626 11.08 14.36 2.82
C LEU A 626 10.06 14.11 1.72
N VAL A 627 9.92 15.05 0.78
CA VAL A 627 8.97 15.01 -0.32
C VAL A 627 9.67 15.23 -1.66
N GLY A 628 9.07 14.72 -2.73
CA GLY A 628 9.68 14.76 -4.06
C GLY A 628 9.86 16.15 -4.69
N ASP A 629 10.63 16.18 -5.79
CA ASP A 629 10.97 17.41 -6.50
C ASP A 629 9.77 18.11 -7.14
N ALA A 630 9.91 19.42 -7.36
CA ALA A 630 8.89 20.27 -7.93
C ALA A 630 8.31 19.77 -9.27
N ALA A 631 6.98 19.83 -9.37
CA ALA A 631 6.25 19.52 -10.60
C ALA A 631 6.58 20.49 -11.75
N THR A 632 6.77 19.94 -12.96
CA THR A 632 6.99 20.69 -14.21
C THR A 632 5.74 20.76 -15.10
N GLY A 633 4.76 19.90 -14.81
CA GLY A 633 3.45 19.86 -15.44
C GLY A 633 2.54 18.92 -14.67
N TYR A 634 1.34 18.67 -15.21
CA TYR A 634 0.33 17.83 -14.57
C TYR A 634 -0.38 16.96 -15.62
N ARG A 635 -1.15 15.98 -15.17
CA ARG A 635 -2.12 15.29 -16.01
C ARG A 635 -3.49 15.23 -15.37
N VAL A 636 -4.51 15.44 -16.19
CA VAL A 636 -5.92 15.40 -15.78
C VAL A 636 -6.55 14.14 -16.33
N TYR A 637 -7.01 13.28 -15.43
CA TYR A 637 -7.70 12.03 -15.74
C TYR A 637 -9.20 12.20 -15.64
N THR A 638 -9.92 11.40 -16.42
CA THR A 638 -11.39 11.40 -16.42
C THR A 638 -11.94 9.99 -16.34
N SER A 639 -13.04 9.82 -15.61
CA SER A 639 -13.84 8.59 -15.61
C SER A 639 -15.34 8.92 -15.71
N THR A 640 -16.12 8.01 -16.29
CA THR A 640 -17.60 8.08 -16.30
C THR A 640 -18.24 7.24 -15.19
N SER A 641 -17.46 6.50 -14.40
CA SER A 641 -17.97 5.65 -13.31
C SER A 641 -17.05 5.57 -12.09
N GLY A 642 -16.00 6.40 -12.01
CA GLY A 642 -14.98 6.37 -10.95
C GLY A 642 -14.02 5.17 -10.96
N LEU A 643 -14.46 4.05 -11.55
CA LEU A 643 -13.76 2.76 -11.54
C LEU A 643 -12.58 2.67 -12.51
N GLY A 644 -12.80 2.95 -13.80
CA GLY A 644 -11.76 2.92 -14.84
C GLY A 644 -11.48 4.31 -15.37
N TRP A 645 -10.22 4.61 -15.70
CA TRP A 645 -9.74 5.96 -15.98
C TRP A 645 -9.17 6.10 -17.39
N SER A 646 -9.39 7.23 -18.04
CA SER A 646 -8.74 7.54 -19.33
C SER A 646 -7.21 7.61 -19.19
N ASP A 647 -6.48 7.53 -20.31
CA ASP A 647 -5.02 7.82 -20.41
C ASP A 647 -4.65 9.28 -20.03
N GLY A 648 -5.66 10.13 -19.74
CA GLY A 648 -5.51 11.50 -19.28
C GLY A 648 -5.01 12.48 -20.34
N VAL A 649 -5.02 13.77 -19.98
CA VAL A 649 -4.52 14.85 -20.84
C VAL A 649 -3.49 15.70 -20.10
N SER A 650 -2.33 15.92 -20.72
CA SER A 650 -1.24 16.70 -20.15
C SER A 650 -1.58 18.20 -20.06
N ALA A 651 -1.40 18.77 -18.88
CA ALA A 651 -1.51 20.19 -18.57
C ALA A 651 -0.12 20.74 -18.17
N THR A 652 0.71 21.04 -19.17
CA THR A 652 2.09 21.51 -18.94
C THR A 652 2.12 22.95 -18.41
N GLY A 653 2.76 23.18 -17.27
CA GLY A 653 2.99 24.52 -16.71
C GLY A 653 1.74 25.31 -16.31
N ALA A 654 0.60 24.65 -16.13
CA ALA A 654 -0.66 25.27 -15.71
C ALA A 654 -1.32 24.46 -14.59
N THR A 655 -1.87 25.14 -13.59
CA THR A 655 -2.63 24.52 -12.48
C THR A 655 -4.16 24.55 -12.71
N VAL A 656 -4.55 24.69 -13.98
CA VAL A 656 -5.93 24.77 -14.44
C VAL A 656 -6.02 24.11 -15.80
N TYR A 657 -7.05 23.28 -16.01
CA TYR A 657 -7.41 22.69 -17.29
C TYR A 657 -8.92 22.85 -17.53
N THR A 658 -9.35 22.95 -18.79
CA THR A 658 -10.79 23.01 -19.13
C THR A 658 -11.13 21.86 -20.07
N ILE A 659 -11.93 20.94 -19.57
CA ILE A 659 -12.55 19.86 -20.33
C ILE A 659 -13.72 20.47 -21.11
N THR A 660 -13.85 20.15 -22.40
CA THR A 660 -14.85 20.78 -23.29
C THR A 660 -15.56 19.74 -24.15
N GLY A 661 -16.75 20.08 -24.66
CA GLY A 661 -17.53 19.19 -25.52
C GLY A 661 -18.34 18.14 -24.74
N LEU A 662 -18.54 18.35 -23.43
CA LEU A 662 -19.34 17.50 -22.57
C LEU A 662 -20.83 17.69 -22.85
N ALA A 663 -21.62 16.63 -22.67
CA ALA A 663 -23.06 16.67 -22.82
C ALA A 663 -23.76 17.24 -21.56
N ASP A 664 -24.96 17.79 -21.73
CA ASP A 664 -25.86 18.12 -20.62
C ASP A 664 -26.21 16.86 -19.81
N ASP A 665 -26.29 16.97 -18.48
CA ASP A 665 -26.45 15.87 -17.51
C ASP A 665 -25.32 14.81 -17.52
N GLN A 666 -24.20 15.08 -18.20
CA GLN A 666 -23.03 14.19 -18.13
C GLN A 666 -22.39 14.28 -16.72
N LEU A 667 -22.36 13.15 -16.01
CA LEU A 667 -21.53 12.96 -14.83
C LEU A 667 -20.08 12.64 -15.26
N LEU A 668 -19.12 13.31 -14.63
CA LEU A 668 -17.70 13.18 -14.93
C LEU A 668 -16.90 13.17 -13.62
N PHE A 669 -16.11 12.12 -13.41
CA PHE A 669 -15.14 12.02 -12.33
C PHE A 669 -13.76 12.45 -12.83
N VAL A 670 -12.98 13.08 -11.96
CA VAL A 670 -11.69 13.70 -12.27
C VAL A 670 -10.71 13.45 -11.12
N ARG A 671 -9.47 13.10 -11.46
CA ARG A 671 -8.31 13.14 -10.56
C ARG A 671 -7.11 13.72 -11.32
N VAL A 672 -6.14 14.28 -10.60
CA VAL A 672 -4.99 14.98 -11.19
C VAL A 672 -3.69 14.41 -10.59
N THR A 673 -2.62 14.42 -11.38
CA THR A 673 -1.26 14.03 -11.00
C THR A 673 -0.27 15.10 -11.43
N ALA A 674 0.91 15.10 -10.81
CA ALA A 674 2.02 15.99 -11.13
C ALA A 674 3.18 15.24 -11.79
N VAL A 675 3.80 15.83 -12.81
CA VAL A 675 4.93 15.26 -13.55
C VAL A 675 6.21 16.08 -13.48
N ASN A 676 7.35 15.40 -13.37
CA ASN A 676 8.67 15.96 -13.63
C ASN A 676 9.57 14.93 -14.33
N ALA A 677 10.89 15.11 -14.30
CA ALA A 677 11.83 14.16 -14.89
C ALA A 677 12.03 12.89 -14.05
N GLY A 678 11.70 12.94 -12.75
CA GLY A 678 11.75 11.82 -11.82
C GLY A 678 10.63 10.82 -12.00
N GLY A 679 9.46 11.28 -12.44
CA GLY A 679 8.29 10.43 -12.71
C GLY A 679 6.99 11.22 -12.65
N GLU A 680 5.92 10.55 -12.23
CA GLU A 680 4.61 11.13 -11.97
C GLU A 680 4.12 10.78 -10.56
N SER A 681 3.37 11.67 -9.93
CA SER A 681 2.90 11.52 -8.55
C SER A 681 1.86 10.40 -8.38
N PHE A 682 1.55 10.07 -7.13
CA PHE A 682 0.24 9.50 -6.80
C PHE A 682 -0.87 10.51 -7.20
N PRO A 683 -2.10 10.07 -7.52
CA PRO A 683 -3.18 10.99 -7.87
C PRO A 683 -3.64 11.78 -6.65
N THR A 684 -4.32 12.91 -6.90
CA THR A 684 -5.27 13.50 -5.96
C THR A 684 -6.37 12.50 -5.60
N GLU A 685 -7.17 12.86 -4.59
CA GLU A 685 -8.56 12.42 -4.46
C GLU A 685 -9.34 12.47 -5.80
N VAL A 686 -10.46 11.75 -5.84
CA VAL A 686 -11.43 11.80 -6.93
C VAL A 686 -12.50 12.82 -6.61
N LEU A 687 -12.65 13.79 -7.49
CA LEU A 687 -13.72 14.78 -7.48
C LEU A 687 -14.61 14.63 -8.73
N ALA A 688 -15.75 15.31 -8.77
CA ALA A 688 -16.75 15.13 -9.83
C ALA A 688 -17.47 16.42 -10.21
N ALA A 689 -18.04 16.43 -11.42
CA ALA A 689 -19.06 17.41 -11.78
C ALA A 689 -20.19 16.74 -12.58
N ARG A 690 -21.41 17.24 -12.41
CA ARG A 690 -22.53 16.97 -13.31
C ARG A 690 -22.81 18.20 -14.15
N VAL A 691 -22.65 18.05 -15.47
CA VAL A 691 -22.68 19.15 -16.43
C VAL A 691 -24.11 19.70 -16.61
N GLY A 692 -24.22 21.02 -16.73
CA GLY A 692 -25.46 21.73 -17.04
C GLY A 692 -25.23 23.23 -17.24
N ASP A 693 -26.30 24.02 -17.43
CA ASP A 693 -26.16 25.48 -17.66
C ASP A 693 -25.49 26.23 -16.49
N THR A 694 -25.78 25.84 -15.24
CA THR A 694 -25.20 26.38 -14.01
C THR A 694 -25.22 25.32 -12.91
N ALA A 695 -24.12 25.12 -12.19
CA ALA A 695 -24.16 24.37 -10.93
C ALA A 695 -24.78 25.23 -9.83
N GLY A 696 -25.68 24.64 -9.04
CA GLY A 696 -26.24 25.26 -7.83
C GLY A 696 -25.92 24.49 -6.55
N VAL A 697 -25.28 23.33 -6.71
CA VAL A 697 -24.84 22.41 -5.65
C VAL A 697 -23.31 22.38 -5.69
N LEU A 698 -22.68 22.45 -4.53
CA LEU A 698 -21.27 22.11 -4.33
C LEU A 698 -21.18 20.83 -3.48
N MET A 699 -20.36 19.88 -3.91
CA MET A 699 -19.95 18.73 -3.10
C MET A 699 -18.53 18.98 -2.59
N VAL A 700 -18.34 18.97 -1.28
CA VAL A 700 -17.02 19.13 -0.63
C VAL A 700 -16.61 17.78 -0.09
N ASN A 701 -15.48 17.26 -0.57
CA ASN A 701 -14.81 16.16 0.11
C ASN A 701 -13.92 16.74 1.21
N GLY A 702 -14.12 16.28 2.44
CA GLY A 702 -13.26 16.61 3.58
C GLY A 702 -13.01 15.39 4.45
N PHE A 703 -12.94 14.21 3.84
CA PHE A 703 -12.54 12.97 4.51
C PHE A 703 -11.09 12.64 4.12
N ASP A 704 -10.18 13.13 4.95
CA ASP A 704 -8.74 13.08 4.81
C ASP A 704 -8.10 12.00 5.70
N ARG A 705 -8.73 11.65 6.84
CA ARG A 705 -8.28 10.68 7.85
C ARG A 705 -7.84 9.37 7.21
N LEU A 706 -6.60 8.98 7.52
CA LEU A 706 -6.00 7.70 7.17
C LEU A 706 -4.87 7.38 8.16
N ASN A 707 -5.25 6.82 9.30
CA ASN A 707 -4.32 6.54 10.41
C ASN A 707 -4.58 5.15 11.04
N SER A 708 -3.73 4.75 11.99
CA SER A 708 -3.74 3.42 12.61
C SER A 708 -5.05 3.01 13.30
N THR A 709 -5.93 3.97 13.61
CA THR A 709 -7.22 3.67 14.26
C THR A 709 -8.25 3.04 13.30
N MET A 710 -8.04 3.16 11.99
CA MET A 710 -8.91 2.58 10.96
C MET A 710 -8.45 1.18 10.51
N LEU A 711 -7.41 0.61 11.14
CA LEU A 711 -6.88 -0.70 10.73
C LEU A 711 -7.92 -1.80 10.93
N ILE A 712 -8.08 -2.64 9.90
CA ILE A 712 -9.11 -3.68 9.89
C ILE A 712 -8.71 -4.82 10.82
N SER A 713 -9.57 -5.13 11.80
CA SER A 713 -9.37 -6.27 12.70
C SER A 713 -9.71 -7.59 12.01
N GLU A 714 -8.74 -8.49 11.94
CA GLU A 714 -8.87 -9.85 11.41
C GLU A 714 -8.49 -10.87 12.48
N ASP A 715 -9.28 -11.93 12.68
CA ASP A 715 -8.91 -13.09 13.49
C ASP A 715 -8.67 -14.30 12.58
N ASP A 716 -7.41 -14.57 12.24
CA ASP A 716 -7.07 -15.73 11.43
C ASP A 716 -7.11 -17.03 12.26
N PRO A 717 -7.73 -18.13 11.78
CA PRO A 717 -7.81 -19.39 12.54
C PRO A 717 -6.47 -20.04 12.93
N VAL A 718 -5.35 -19.61 12.35
CA VAL A 718 -3.99 -20.12 12.62
C VAL A 718 -3.03 -19.03 13.09
N GLY A 719 -3.09 -17.83 12.52
CA GLY A 719 -2.32 -16.65 12.92
C GLY A 719 -2.84 -15.98 14.17
N GLY A 720 -4.16 -15.99 14.40
CA GLY A 720 -4.86 -15.26 15.45
C GLY A 720 -5.16 -13.80 15.07
N SER A 721 -5.64 -13.05 16.06
CA SER A 721 -6.00 -11.62 15.94
C SER A 721 -4.83 -10.76 15.45
N ASN A 722 -5.10 -9.96 14.41
CA ASN A 722 -4.15 -9.16 13.66
C ASN A 722 -4.85 -7.90 13.10
N LEU A 723 -4.15 -6.77 13.04
CA LEU A 723 -4.62 -5.53 12.42
C LEU A 723 -4.05 -5.41 11.00
N ARG A 724 -4.92 -5.19 10.01
CA ARG A 724 -4.59 -5.16 8.57
C ARG A 724 -4.65 -3.74 8.01
N MET A 725 -3.62 -3.34 7.28
CA MET A 725 -3.58 -2.06 6.56
C MET A 725 -4.09 -2.23 5.13
N PHE A 726 -5.40 -2.36 4.97
CA PHE A 726 -6.06 -2.31 3.68
C PHE A 726 -6.52 -0.88 3.39
N LEU A 727 -5.69 -0.08 2.71
CA LEU A 727 -5.99 1.35 2.48
C LEU A 727 -7.33 1.53 1.76
N ASN A 728 -7.66 0.61 0.84
CA ASN A 728 -8.93 0.58 0.13
C ASN A 728 -10.15 0.18 0.99
N GLN A 729 -9.97 -0.14 2.27
CA GLN A 729 -11.02 -0.34 3.28
C GLN A 729 -10.85 0.63 4.46
N MET A 730 -9.91 1.57 4.38
CA MET A 730 -9.71 2.66 5.33
C MET A 730 -10.22 3.97 4.68
N ASN A 731 -9.44 4.54 3.77
CA ASN A 731 -9.82 5.72 3.00
C ASN A 731 -9.32 5.59 1.55
N ARG A 732 -10.26 5.61 0.59
CA ARG A 732 -9.98 5.57 -0.86
C ARG A 732 -9.80 6.95 -1.49
N TYR A 733 -10.16 8.02 -0.79
CA TYR A 733 -10.27 9.38 -1.31
C TYR A 733 -11.16 9.47 -2.58
N ASP A 734 -12.20 8.63 -2.68
CA ASP A 734 -13.05 8.52 -3.87
C ASP A 734 -14.56 8.69 -3.64
N TYR A 735 -14.96 9.14 -2.43
CA TYR A 735 -16.36 9.14 -1.99
C TYR A 735 -17.30 10.10 -2.73
N ALA A 736 -16.73 11.03 -3.50
CA ALA A 736 -17.41 11.80 -4.54
C ALA A 736 -18.17 10.92 -5.55
N ILE A 737 -17.78 9.64 -5.72
CA ILE A 737 -18.48 8.66 -6.56
C ILE A 737 -19.89 8.40 -6.04
N GLN A 738 -20.02 7.98 -4.78
CA GLN A 738 -21.29 7.51 -4.21
C GLN A 738 -22.29 8.66 -4.03
N HIS A 739 -21.81 9.88 -3.76
CA HIS A 739 -22.60 11.10 -3.74
C HIS A 739 -22.98 11.56 -5.17
N GLY A 740 -22.00 11.69 -6.07
CA GLY A 740 -22.19 12.22 -7.43
C GLY A 740 -23.08 11.36 -8.34
N GLU A 741 -23.06 10.03 -8.15
CA GLU A 741 -24.03 9.12 -8.78
C GLU A 741 -25.47 9.40 -8.33
N ALA A 742 -25.67 9.67 -7.02
CA ALA A 742 -26.99 9.84 -6.41
C ALA A 742 -27.57 11.26 -6.58
N ILE A 743 -26.73 12.28 -6.79
CA ILE A 743 -27.16 13.66 -7.05
C ILE A 743 -27.56 13.83 -8.52
N THR A 744 -28.78 14.29 -8.76
CA THR A 744 -29.39 14.49 -10.11
C THR A 744 -29.46 15.96 -10.55
N TYR A 745 -28.85 16.87 -9.80
CA TYR A 745 -28.73 18.30 -10.16
C TYR A 745 -27.34 18.59 -10.70
N PRO A 746 -27.15 19.55 -11.64
CA PRO A 746 -25.83 20.03 -12.00
C PRO A 746 -25.08 20.53 -10.75
N PHE A 747 -23.86 20.00 -10.57
CA PHE A 747 -23.05 20.22 -9.37
C PHE A 747 -21.57 20.40 -9.73
N ASP A 748 -20.89 21.15 -8.87
CA ASP A 748 -19.44 21.26 -8.80
C ASP A 748 -18.93 20.45 -7.60
N SER A 749 -17.64 20.16 -7.55
CA SER A 749 -17.02 19.66 -6.32
C SER A 749 -15.64 20.25 -6.04
N SER A 750 -15.22 20.12 -4.78
CA SER A 750 -13.99 20.69 -4.24
C SER A 750 -13.43 19.81 -3.13
N SER A 751 -12.12 19.87 -2.93
CA SER A 751 -11.51 19.53 -1.65
C SER A 751 -11.95 20.54 -0.59
N ASN A 752 -11.88 20.15 0.67
CA ASN A 752 -12.09 21.02 1.82
C ASN A 752 -11.04 22.15 1.85
N GLU A 753 -9.76 21.91 1.57
CA GLU A 753 -8.73 22.96 1.66
C GLU A 753 -8.90 24.03 0.56
N ALA A 754 -9.40 23.65 -0.63
CA ALA A 754 -9.78 24.61 -1.66
C ALA A 754 -10.94 25.54 -1.21
N VAL A 755 -11.80 25.09 -0.30
CA VAL A 755 -12.78 25.93 0.40
C VAL A 755 -12.13 26.76 1.52
N GLN A 756 -11.28 26.15 2.35
CA GLN A 756 -10.58 26.81 3.46
C GLN A 756 -9.74 28.02 3.01
N GLU A 757 -8.98 27.87 1.92
CA GLU A 757 -8.18 28.96 1.34
C GLU A 757 -8.99 29.94 0.48
N GLY A 758 -10.30 29.71 0.31
CA GLY A 758 -11.19 30.59 -0.47
C GLY A 758 -10.97 30.53 -1.97
N THR A 759 -10.40 29.44 -2.50
CA THR A 759 -10.39 29.15 -3.94
C THR A 759 -11.80 28.82 -4.44
N ILE A 760 -12.60 28.16 -3.60
CA ILE A 760 -14.03 27.92 -3.77
C ILE A 760 -14.81 28.64 -2.66
N ASN A 761 -15.83 29.39 -3.05
CA ASN A 761 -16.66 30.18 -2.14
C ASN A 761 -18.03 29.52 -1.94
N LEU A 762 -18.38 29.18 -0.70
CA LEU A 762 -19.67 28.53 -0.39
C LEU A 762 -20.89 29.39 -0.78
N ASP A 763 -20.78 30.72 -0.67
CA ASP A 763 -21.86 31.66 -0.98
C ASP A 763 -22.23 31.70 -2.49
N ASP A 764 -21.42 31.10 -3.36
CA ASP A 764 -21.74 30.97 -4.80
C ASP A 764 -22.78 29.86 -5.07
N TYR A 765 -23.05 28.99 -4.09
CA TYR A 765 -23.91 27.80 -4.20
C TYR A 765 -25.16 27.89 -3.32
N GLY A 766 -26.28 27.33 -3.77
CA GLY A 766 -27.53 27.29 -2.99
C GLY A 766 -27.67 26.06 -2.08
N VAL A 767 -26.89 25.01 -2.36
CA VAL A 767 -26.77 23.79 -1.57
C VAL A 767 -25.30 23.38 -1.51
N VAL A 768 -24.84 22.98 -0.33
CA VAL A 768 -23.54 22.32 -0.09
C VAL A 768 -23.84 20.91 0.44
N ASP A 769 -23.14 19.92 -0.10
CA ASP A 769 -23.04 18.56 0.40
C ASP A 769 -21.61 18.36 0.91
N TRP A 770 -21.43 18.01 2.19
CA TRP A 770 -20.11 17.92 2.82
C TRP A 770 -19.88 16.51 3.35
N ILE A 771 -18.91 15.84 2.74
CA ILE A 771 -18.50 14.46 3.02
C ILE A 771 -17.43 14.50 4.09
N LEU A 772 -17.66 13.80 5.21
CA LEU A 772 -16.70 13.70 6.32
C LEU A 772 -16.30 12.26 6.65
N GLY A 773 -16.91 11.24 6.03
CA GLY A 773 -16.55 9.84 6.25
C GLY A 773 -16.45 9.47 7.73
N GLU A 774 -15.24 9.13 8.19
CA GLU A 774 -14.91 8.94 9.61
C GLU A 774 -13.92 9.98 10.15
N GLU A 775 -13.97 11.24 9.71
CA GLU A 775 -13.20 12.32 10.36
C GLU A 775 -13.39 12.36 11.88
N SER A 776 -12.36 12.80 12.63
CA SER A 776 -12.40 12.80 14.09
C SER A 776 -11.49 13.88 14.70
N VAL A 777 -10.60 13.52 15.64
CA VAL A 777 -9.87 14.46 16.50
C VAL A 777 -8.46 14.79 16.00
N ASN A 778 -7.79 13.85 15.33
CA ASN A 778 -6.39 14.00 14.91
C ASN A 778 -6.30 14.79 13.59
N GLU A 779 -7.15 14.41 12.65
CA GLU A 779 -7.58 15.15 11.48
C GLU A 779 -8.88 15.87 11.91
N GLU A 780 -8.81 17.19 12.17
CA GLU A 780 -9.92 17.96 12.77
C GLU A 780 -11.16 17.92 11.88
N THR A 781 -12.27 17.35 12.37
CA THR A 781 -13.46 17.05 11.56
C THR A 781 -14.06 18.26 10.84
N LEU A 782 -14.08 19.40 11.53
CA LEU A 782 -14.28 20.70 10.91
C LEU A 782 -13.41 21.69 11.66
N ASN A 783 -12.33 22.15 11.05
CA ASN A 783 -11.42 23.08 11.70
C ASN A 783 -12.06 24.47 11.89
N GLY A 784 -11.44 25.30 12.72
CA GLY A 784 -12.00 26.63 13.08
C GLY A 784 -12.27 27.57 11.89
N THR A 785 -11.61 27.38 10.75
CA THR A 785 -11.88 28.11 9.50
C THR A 785 -13.16 27.61 8.85
N GLU A 786 -13.31 26.29 8.72
CA GLU A 786 -14.47 25.63 8.09
C GLU A 786 -15.74 25.87 8.90
N GLN A 787 -15.67 25.76 10.23
CA GLN A 787 -16.76 26.13 11.14
C GLN A 787 -17.20 27.59 10.94
N SER A 788 -16.24 28.51 10.73
CA SER A 788 -16.52 29.92 10.47
C SER A 788 -17.18 30.14 9.10
N LEU A 789 -16.74 29.42 8.07
CA LEU A 789 -17.30 29.47 6.71
C LEU A 789 -18.73 28.88 6.68
N LEU A 790 -18.93 27.68 7.23
CA LEU A 790 -20.24 27.01 7.30
C LEU A 790 -21.26 27.80 8.13
N SER A 791 -20.84 28.39 9.26
CA SER A 791 -21.68 29.29 10.05
C SER A 791 -22.10 30.53 9.26
N SER A 792 -21.18 31.10 8.46
CA SER A 792 -21.44 32.28 7.64
C SER A 792 -22.40 31.95 6.48
N TYR A 793 -22.15 30.83 5.78
CA TYR A 793 -22.97 30.30 4.70
C TYR A 793 -24.43 30.03 5.14
N LEU A 794 -24.62 29.31 6.25
CA LEU A 794 -25.95 29.05 6.80
C LEU A 794 -26.62 30.33 7.31
N ALA A 795 -25.87 31.28 7.87
CA ALA A 795 -26.41 32.60 8.24
C ALA A 795 -26.80 33.46 7.02
N GLY A 796 -26.11 33.29 5.88
CA GLY A 796 -26.43 33.89 4.58
C GLY A 796 -27.68 33.31 3.93
N GLY A 797 -28.15 32.15 4.39
CA GLY A 797 -29.33 31.46 3.88
C GLY A 797 -29.03 30.27 2.97
N GLY A 798 -27.80 29.75 2.98
CA GLY A 798 -27.43 28.51 2.31
C GLY A 798 -28.14 27.26 2.86
N ALA A 799 -27.93 26.11 2.21
CA ALA A 799 -28.48 24.84 2.63
C ALA A 799 -27.37 23.78 2.69
N LEU A 800 -27.31 23.01 3.78
CA LEU A 800 -26.24 22.03 4.01
C LEU A 800 -26.82 20.61 4.12
N PHE A 801 -26.21 19.66 3.41
CA PHE A 801 -26.14 18.26 3.80
C PHE A 801 -24.74 18.00 4.35
N ILE A 802 -24.65 17.26 5.44
CA ILE A 802 -23.38 16.86 6.07
C ILE A 802 -23.55 15.46 6.66
N SER A 803 -22.58 14.59 6.41
CA SER A 803 -22.63 13.19 6.84
C SER A 803 -21.24 12.64 7.15
N GLY A 804 -21.13 11.96 8.29
CA GLY A 804 -19.95 11.25 8.76
C GLY A 804 -20.20 10.62 10.13
N ALA A 805 -19.36 9.67 10.51
CA ALA A 805 -19.21 9.21 11.89
C ALA A 805 -18.43 10.24 12.72
N GLU A 806 -18.39 10.10 14.05
CA GLU A 806 -17.52 10.87 14.99
C GLU A 806 -17.61 12.42 15.01
N ILE A 807 -18.39 13.08 14.16
CA ILE A 807 -18.56 14.54 14.10
C ILE A 807 -19.00 15.14 15.46
N GLY A 808 -19.85 14.45 16.20
CA GLY A 808 -20.29 14.83 17.54
C GLY A 808 -19.27 14.49 18.63
N TRP A 809 -18.53 13.40 18.48
CA TRP A 809 -17.43 13.02 19.35
C TRP A 809 -16.31 14.07 19.32
N ASP A 810 -15.85 14.48 18.14
CA ASP A 810 -14.87 15.55 18.00
C ASP A 810 -15.48 16.89 18.47
N LEU A 811 -16.53 17.40 17.81
CA LEU A 811 -16.95 18.79 18.00
C LEU A 811 -17.69 19.07 19.32
N ASP A 812 -18.33 18.07 19.96
CA ASP A 812 -19.08 18.25 21.21
C ASP A 812 -18.48 17.51 22.41
N HIS A 813 -18.13 16.23 22.29
CA HIS A 813 -17.55 15.49 23.41
C HIS A 813 -16.15 16.02 23.78
N LEU A 814 -15.21 15.95 22.84
CA LEU A 814 -13.81 16.31 23.06
C LEU A 814 -13.51 17.78 22.76
N GLY A 815 -14.31 18.42 21.91
CA GLY A 815 -14.09 19.75 21.37
C GLY A 815 -13.94 20.88 22.40
N SER A 816 -13.58 22.06 21.92
CA SER A 816 -13.45 23.27 22.71
C SER A 816 -14.81 23.90 23.04
N SER A 817 -14.81 25.08 23.67
CA SER A 817 -16.05 25.87 23.85
C SER A 817 -16.54 26.54 22.55
N TYR A 818 -15.69 26.62 21.52
CA TYR A 818 -16.05 27.14 20.21
C TYR A 818 -16.78 26.06 19.40
N ASP A 819 -16.20 24.86 19.35
CA ASP A 819 -16.73 23.71 18.60
C ASP A 819 -18.11 23.30 19.12
N ARG A 820 -18.28 23.19 20.45
CA ARG A 820 -19.60 22.99 21.08
C ARG A 820 -20.63 24.06 20.70
N ALA A 821 -20.20 25.31 20.56
CA ALA A 821 -21.09 26.40 20.18
C ALA A 821 -21.46 26.32 18.69
N PHE A 822 -20.52 25.94 17.82
CA PHE A 822 -20.78 25.64 16.42
C PHE A 822 -21.74 24.45 16.27
N TYR A 823 -21.45 23.32 16.92
CA TYR A 823 -22.25 22.10 16.85
C TYR A 823 -23.71 22.33 17.31
N THR A 824 -23.90 22.97 18.46
CA THR A 824 -25.25 23.23 19.02
C THR A 824 -26.03 24.35 18.33
N SER A 825 -25.40 25.32 17.66
CA SER A 825 -26.08 26.47 17.05
C SER A 825 -26.12 26.47 15.52
N THR A 826 -25.06 25.97 14.88
CA THR A 826 -24.93 25.85 13.42
C THR A 826 -25.39 24.48 12.93
N LEU A 827 -24.81 23.37 13.45
CA LEU A 827 -25.26 22.01 13.11
C LEU A 827 -26.54 21.57 13.87
N ARG A 828 -26.93 22.33 14.91
CA ARG A 828 -28.21 22.15 15.65
C ARG A 828 -28.38 20.74 16.22
N ALA A 829 -27.26 20.13 16.63
CA ALA A 829 -27.20 18.84 17.32
C ALA A 829 -26.55 18.99 18.71
N GLU A 830 -26.79 18.01 19.56
CA GLU A 830 -26.08 17.73 20.81
C GLU A 830 -25.62 16.26 20.74
N TYR A 831 -24.41 15.94 21.20
CA TYR A 831 -23.89 14.57 21.17
C TYR A 831 -24.54 13.74 22.28
N ALA A 832 -24.92 12.49 21.96
CA ALA A 832 -25.61 11.58 22.87
C ALA A 832 -24.87 10.25 23.11
N GLY A 833 -23.94 9.84 22.24
CA GLY A 833 -23.11 8.63 22.39
C GLY A 833 -22.30 8.27 21.13
N ASP A 834 -21.18 7.57 21.33
CA ASP A 834 -20.15 7.24 20.31
C ASP A 834 -20.53 6.15 19.31
N ASP A 835 -21.37 5.23 19.73
CA ASP A 835 -21.71 4.05 18.94
C ASP A 835 -23.17 3.69 19.17
N ALA A 836 -23.89 3.52 18.06
CA ALA A 836 -25.25 3.05 18.06
C ALA A 836 -25.38 1.53 18.26
N GLU A 837 -24.28 0.77 18.21
CA GLU A 837 -24.16 -0.69 18.17
C GLU A 837 -25.03 -1.32 17.05
N THR A 838 -25.24 -0.61 15.94
CA THR A 838 -26.06 -1.07 14.81
C THR A 838 -25.87 -0.26 13.53
N TYR A 839 -25.74 -0.96 12.40
CA TYR A 839 -25.76 -0.36 11.05
C TYR A 839 -27.16 -0.17 10.45
N GLU A 840 -28.25 -0.35 11.20
CA GLU A 840 -29.62 -0.21 10.70
C GLU A 840 -30.30 1.07 11.20
N VAL A 841 -30.93 1.82 10.29
CA VAL A 841 -31.71 3.04 10.58
C VAL A 841 -33.13 2.95 10.04
N ALA A 842 -34.07 3.59 10.75
CA ALA A 842 -35.48 3.68 10.37
C ALA A 842 -35.94 5.15 10.26
N PRO A 843 -36.78 5.49 9.26
CA PRO A 843 -37.35 6.84 9.13
C PRO A 843 -38.24 7.27 10.31
N ALA A 844 -37.96 8.45 10.86
CA ALA A 844 -38.82 9.11 11.83
C ALA A 844 -40.16 9.54 11.20
N ALA A 845 -41.25 9.44 11.99
CA ALA A 845 -42.59 9.73 11.50
C ALA A 845 -42.77 11.21 11.12
N GLY A 846 -43.05 11.49 9.85
CA GLY A 846 -43.25 12.84 9.33
C GLY A 846 -41.98 13.57 8.89
N SER A 847 -40.81 12.91 8.92
CA SER A 847 -39.55 13.46 8.38
C SER A 847 -39.51 13.44 6.85
N ILE A 848 -38.45 14.00 6.26
CA ILE A 848 -38.16 13.93 4.81
C ILE A 848 -38.07 12.48 4.28
N PHE A 849 -37.68 11.52 5.13
CA PHE A 849 -37.58 10.10 4.80
C PHE A 849 -38.87 9.33 5.01
N ALA A 850 -39.96 9.98 5.44
CA ALA A 850 -41.25 9.34 5.65
C ALA A 850 -41.70 8.56 4.39
N GLY A 851 -42.07 7.30 4.60
CA GLY A 851 -42.48 6.36 3.54
C GLY A 851 -41.35 5.54 2.91
N LEU A 852 -40.09 5.78 3.26
CA LEU A 852 -39.01 4.81 3.04
C LEU A 852 -39.13 3.65 4.07
N GLY A 853 -38.50 2.51 3.78
CA GLY A 853 -38.29 1.44 4.77
C GLY A 853 -37.08 1.70 5.65
N SER A 854 -36.80 0.79 6.59
CA SER A 854 -35.48 0.72 7.22
C SER A 854 -34.41 0.40 6.16
N PHE A 855 -33.20 0.91 6.36
CA PHE A 855 -32.04 0.65 5.49
C PHE A 855 -30.77 0.59 6.32
N ARG A 856 -29.64 0.26 5.68
CA ARG A 856 -28.36 0.05 6.36
C ARG A 856 -27.20 0.83 5.75
N PHE A 857 -26.20 1.10 6.57
CA PHE A 857 -24.98 1.84 6.25
C PHE A 857 -23.70 0.97 6.37
N ASP A 858 -23.82 -0.31 6.00
CA ASP A 858 -22.73 -1.30 5.91
C ASP A 858 -22.57 -1.80 4.46
N ALA A 859 -22.33 -0.88 3.51
CA ALA A 859 -22.12 -1.23 2.12
C ALA A 859 -20.84 -2.06 1.92
N ALA A 860 -20.98 -3.26 1.35
CA ALA A 860 -19.86 -4.15 1.08
C ALA A 860 -18.80 -3.46 0.21
N GLY A 861 -17.55 -3.49 0.65
CA GLY A 861 -16.44 -2.83 -0.03
C GLY A 861 -16.36 -1.32 0.19
N MET A 862 -17.03 -0.77 1.21
CA MET A 862 -16.62 0.48 1.87
C MET A 862 -15.79 0.16 3.11
N TYR A 863 -15.26 1.20 3.77
CA TYR A 863 -14.78 1.09 5.15
C TYR A 863 -15.96 0.81 6.10
N ASP A 864 -15.67 0.26 7.27
CA ASP A 864 -16.68 0.05 8.30
C ASP A 864 -16.88 1.35 9.08
N ALA A 865 -18.13 1.75 9.31
CA ALA A 865 -18.45 2.98 10.05
C ALA A 865 -18.63 2.60 11.52
N ASP A 866 -17.52 2.35 12.21
CA ASP A 866 -17.48 1.63 13.49
C ASP A 866 -18.03 2.46 14.67
N TYR A 867 -18.01 3.79 14.56
CA TYR A 867 -18.41 4.73 15.63
C TYR A 867 -19.49 5.73 15.15
N PRO A 868 -20.71 5.25 14.79
CA PRO A 868 -21.77 6.11 14.30
C PRO A 868 -22.44 6.88 15.46
N ASP A 869 -22.25 8.21 15.46
CA ASP A 869 -22.78 9.14 16.45
C ASP A 869 -24.28 8.95 16.71
N GLN A 870 -24.63 8.79 17.98
CA GLN A 870 -25.97 9.10 18.47
C GLN A 870 -26.09 10.60 18.71
N ILE A 871 -27.05 11.24 18.05
CA ILE A 871 -27.27 12.69 18.19
C ILE A 871 -28.61 13.03 18.85
N ALA A 872 -28.74 14.27 19.32
CA ALA A 872 -29.97 14.84 19.85
C ALA A 872 -30.31 16.17 19.15
N PRO A 873 -31.59 16.41 18.79
CA PRO A 873 -32.00 17.64 18.11
C PRO A 873 -32.02 18.83 19.09
N THR A 874 -31.35 19.92 18.72
CA THR A 874 -31.39 21.18 19.46
C THR A 874 -31.68 22.35 18.52
N SER A 875 -31.81 23.58 19.05
CA SER A 875 -31.94 24.80 18.23
C SER A 875 -33.03 24.77 17.14
N GLY A 876 -34.12 24.01 17.37
CA GLY A 876 -35.27 23.87 16.47
C GLY A 876 -35.12 22.81 15.37
N SER A 877 -34.06 21.99 15.37
CA SER A 877 -33.97 20.81 14.50
C SER A 877 -34.95 19.70 14.96
N THR A 878 -35.14 18.68 14.12
CA THR A 878 -36.03 17.53 14.40
C THR A 878 -35.44 16.22 13.88
N PRO A 879 -35.67 15.07 14.53
CA PRO A 879 -35.17 13.76 14.07
C PRO A 879 -35.71 13.37 12.69
N THR A 880 -34.87 12.76 11.87
CA THR A 880 -35.25 12.23 10.55
C THR A 880 -35.04 10.73 10.41
N LEU A 881 -33.99 10.20 11.03
CA LEU A 881 -33.66 8.78 11.13
C LEU A 881 -33.37 8.44 12.60
N THR A 882 -33.70 7.21 13.00
CA THR A 882 -33.34 6.64 14.30
C THR A 882 -32.68 5.29 14.11
N TYR A 883 -31.61 5.01 14.84
CA TYR A 883 -30.98 3.70 14.84
C TYR A 883 -31.97 2.62 15.33
N SER A 884 -31.88 1.45 14.72
CA SER A 884 -32.76 0.30 14.93
C SER A 884 -31.94 -0.90 15.37
N GLY A 885 -32.27 -1.46 16.54
CA GLY A 885 -31.34 -2.35 17.25
C GLY A 885 -30.30 -1.56 18.03
N GLY A 886 -29.24 -2.26 18.48
CA GLY A 886 -28.16 -1.68 19.27
C GLY A 886 -28.63 -0.85 20.47
N GLN A 887 -27.98 0.29 20.68
CA GLN A 887 -28.32 1.32 21.67
C GLN A 887 -29.48 2.24 21.22
N GLY A 888 -29.87 2.20 19.94
CA GLY A 888 -30.93 3.04 19.38
C GLY A 888 -30.52 4.52 19.26
N GLY A 889 -31.44 5.45 19.51
CA GLY A 889 -31.16 6.90 19.45
C GLY A 889 -31.46 7.56 18.09
N THR A 890 -31.13 8.84 17.94
CA THR A 890 -31.28 9.57 16.68
C THR A 890 -30.04 9.39 15.83
N ALA A 891 -30.22 9.00 14.57
CA ALA A 891 -29.13 8.84 13.59
C ALA A 891 -28.99 10.04 12.65
N ALA A 892 -30.07 10.82 12.47
CA ALA A 892 -30.05 12.02 11.65
C ALA A 892 -31.10 13.05 12.06
N ILE A 893 -30.84 14.32 11.77
CA ILE A 893 -31.75 15.45 12.00
C ILE A 893 -31.98 16.29 10.73
N GLN A 894 -33.05 17.08 10.74
CA GLN A 894 -33.34 18.13 9.76
C GLN A 894 -33.67 19.45 10.45
N TYR A 895 -33.35 20.56 9.78
CA TYR A 895 -33.81 21.90 10.14
C TYR A 895 -34.25 22.68 8.90
N GLN A 896 -35.26 23.53 9.06
CA GLN A 896 -35.66 24.56 8.11
C GLN A 896 -35.97 25.84 8.89
N SER A 897 -35.55 27.00 8.39
CA SER A 897 -35.97 28.31 8.94
C SER A 897 -37.50 28.44 9.03
N GLU A 898 -37.97 28.95 10.18
CA GLU A 898 -39.39 29.28 10.42
C GLU A 898 -39.81 30.61 9.78
N VAL A 899 -38.83 31.48 9.43
CA VAL A 899 -39.05 32.86 8.97
C VAL A 899 -38.88 33.00 7.45
N THR A 900 -38.01 32.18 6.88
CA THR A 900 -37.53 32.23 5.49
C THR A 900 -37.50 30.82 4.90
N THR A 901 -37.43 30.68 3.58
CA THR A 901 -37.36 29.34 2.95
C THR A 901 -36.08 28.57 3.32
N CYS A 902 -35.02 29.30 3.64
CA CYS A 902 -33.66 28.86 3.95
C CYS A 902 -33.09 29.73 5.11
N PRO A 903 -32.09 29.28 5.89
CA PRO A 903 -31.30 28.08 5.68
C PRO A 903 -32.06 26.77 5.91
N ARG A 904 -31.45 25.69 5.41
CA ARG A 904 -31.87 24.30 5.63
C ARG A 904 -30.67 23.45 6.00
N LEU A 905 -30.88 22.43 6.81
CA LEU A 905 -29.86 21.47 7.19
C LEU A 905 -30.43 20.06 7.17
N VAL A 906 -29.64 19.10 6.68
CA VAL A 906 -29.74 17.67 7.00
C VAL A 906 -28.37 17.26 7.54
N TYR A 907 -28.34 16.58 8.67
CA TYR A 907 -27.11 16.07 9.27
C TYR A 907 -27.32 14.60 9.67
N PHE A 908 -26.43 13.72 9.22
CA PHE A 908 -26.35 12.30 9.60
C PHE A 908 -25.13 12.08 10.50
N GLY A 909 -25.31 11.40 11.64
CA GLY A 909 -24.23 10.90 12.50
C GLY A 909 -23.60 9.60 11.99
N PHE A 910 -23.71 9.34 10.70
CA PHE A 910 -23.06 8.23 10.00
C PHE A 910 -22.81 8.65 8.54
N PRO A 911 -21.85 8.03 7.84
CA PRO A 911 -21.51 8.41 6.47
C PRO A 911 -22.64 8.07 5.47
N PHE A 912 -22.76 8.83 4.38
CA PHE A 912 -23.76 8.57 3.34
C PHE A 912 -23.27 7.54 2.31
N GLU A 913 -21.98 7.59 1.99
CA GLU A 913 -21.26 6.70 1.08
C GLU A 913 -21.37 5.22 1.49
N THR A 914 -21.41 4.94 2.80
CA THR A 914 -21.58 3.59 3.36
C THR A 914 -23.02 3.08 3.30
N ILE A 915 -24.01 3.91 2.93
CA ILE A 915 -25.38 3.44 2.65
C ILE A 915 -25.35 2.46 1.49
N ARG A 916 -26.01 1.32 1.68
CA ARG A 916 -26.09 0.25 0.67
C ARG A 916 -26.65 0.76 -0.68
N PRO A 917 -26.06 0.35 -1.82
CA PRO A 917 -26.40 0.93 -3.13
C PRO A 917 -27.89 0.87 -3.49
N GLU A 918 -28.62 -0.17 -3.05
CA GLU A 918 -30.04 -0.34 -3.39
C GLU A 918 -31.00 0.60 -2.65
N GLN A 919 -30.56 1.37 -1.65
CA GLN A 919 -31.34 2.44 -1.01
C GLN A 919 -30.71 3.84 -1.16
N ARG A 920 -29.40 3.93 -1.41
CA ARG A 920 -28.63 5.19 -1.49
C ARG A 920 -29.29 6.29 -2.35
N TYR A 921 -29.74 5.92 -3.55
CA TYR A 921 -30.41 6.83 -4.49
C TYR A 921 -31.72 7.42 -3.93
N ASP A 922 -32.55 6.60 -3.30
CA ASP A 922 -33.81 7.05 -2.69
C ASP A 922 -33.57 7.98 -1.49
N VAL A 923 -32.50 7.73 -0.71
CA VAL A 923 -32.10 8.59 0.42
C VAL A 923 -31.64 9.96 -0.08
N MET A 924 -30.70 10.03 -1.02
CA MET A 924 -30.22 11.31 -1.59
C MET A 924 -31.36 12.08 -2.27
N ALA A 925 -32.27 11.40 -2.96
CA ALA A 925 -33.44 12.06 -3.55
C ALA A 925 -34.34 12.76 -2.51
N ARG A 926 -34.43 12.25 -1.27
CA ARG A 926 -35.14 12.94 -0.17
C ARG A 926 -34.33 14.10 0.41
N VAL A 927 -33.02 13.95 0.57
CA VAL A 927 -32.11 15.04 1.00
C VAL A 927 -32.19 16.20 0.01
N MET A 928 -31.88 15.95 -1.25
CA MET A 928 -31.92 16.97 -2.30
C MET A 928 -33.32 17.54 -2.50
N GLY A 929 -34.38 16.73 -2.43
CA GLY A 929 -35.76 17.22 -2.47
C GLY A 929 -36.11 18.19 -1.33
N PHE A 930 -35.44 18.07 -0.18
CA PHE A 930 -35.58 18.99 0.94
C PHE A 930 -34.70 20.24 0.82
N LEU A 931 -33.48 20.14 0.30
CA LEU A 931 -32.53 21.27 0.18
C LEU A 931 -32.75 22.12 -1.09
N ALA A 932 -33.25 21.52 -2.19
CA ALA A 932 -33.46 22.16 -3.48
C ALA A 932 -34.25 23.50 -3.49
N PRO A 933 -35.19 23.80 -2.57
CA PRO A 933 -35.81 25.12 -2.47
C PRO A 933 -34.85 26.29 -2.19
N CYS A 934 -33.59 26.01 -1.85
CA CYS A 934 -32.52 27.00 -1.65
C CYS A 934 -31.61 27.18 -2.88
N LEU A 935 -31.77 26.36 -3.93
CA LEU A 935 -31.05 26.52 -5.18
C LEU A 935 -31.37 27.87 -5.86
N PRO A 936 -30.41 28.47 -6.58
CA PRO A 936 -30.65 29.70 -7.33
C PRO A 936 -31.80 29.52 -8.34
N GLN A 937 -32.84 30.34 -8.25
CA GLN A 937 -33.94 30.28 -9.21
C GLN A 937 -33.48 30.82 -10.58
N SER A 938 -33.37 29.93 -11.56
CA SER A 938 -33.08 30.33 -12.94
C SER A 938 -34.11 31.37 -13.42
N PRO A 939 -33.69 32.49 -14.02
CA PRO A 939 -34.61 33.54 -14.46
C PRO A 939 -35.51 33.03 -15.59
N SER A 940 -36.76 32.70 -15.24
CA SER A 940 -37.79 32.22 -16.17
C SER A 940 -38.10 33.24 -17.27
N THR A 941 -37.36 33.19 -18.37
CA THR A 941 -37.60 33.95 -19.61
C THR A 941 -38.72 33.34 -20.45
N ARG A 942 -39.91 33.18 -19.85
CA ARG A 942 -41.14 32.96 -20.63
C ARG A 942 -41.45 34.20 -21.45
N ILE A 943 -40.99 34.21 -22.70
CA ILE A 943 -41.49 35.14 -23.72
C ILE A 943 -42.94 34.74 -24.03
N THR A 944 -43.90 35.40 -23.37
CA THR A 944 -45.30 35.33 -23.74
C THR A 944 -45.52 36.18 -25.00
N SER A 945 -45.52 35.53 -26.16
CA SER A 945 -45.99 36.16 -27.41
C SER A 945 -47.39 36.74 -27.20
N PRO A 946 -47.64 38.03 -27.50
CA PRO A 946 -48.97 38.61 -27.36
C PRO A 946 -49.97 37.87 -28.25
N ALA A 947 -51.14 37.52 -27.70
CA ALA A 947 -52.22 36.95 -28.48
C ALA A 947 -52.66 37.95 -29.57
N HIS A 948 -52.70 37.50 -30.83
CA HIS A 948 -53.28 38.28 -31.90
C HIS A 948 -54.79 38.48 -31.67
N LEU A 949 -55.25 39.71 -31.86
CA LEU A 949 -56.66 40.16 -31.81
C LEU A 949 -57.50 39.57 -32.95
#